data_AF-A0A1M7HHF4-F1
#
_entry.id   AF-A0A1M7HHF4-F1
#
_cell.length_a   1.000
_cell.length_b   1.000
_cell.length_c   1.000
_cell.angle_alpha   90.00
_cell.angle_beta   90.00
_cell.angle_gamma   90.00
#
_symmetry.space_group_name_H-M   'P 1'
#
loop_
_entity.id
_entity.type
_entity.pdbx_description
1 polymer ?
#
loop_
_entity_poly.entity_id
_entity_poly.type
_entity_poly.pdbx_seq_one_letter_code
_entity_poly.pdbx_strand_id
1 'polypeptide(L)'
;MSLSFNTPGKPLIYLKYLFIITVVFFSSKGFSQAKTDSINVALEPEYDKVTGTHRFLLGENYRKLWSAKVTLKVFHLSKEKGGLKILQPGGGMQTKSLRLRDSSGKEWVLRTIQKYPEKVLPKDLRQTIAKDIVQDQISAEHPFAALTVPPLAQALGIPHAHPQVVYVPDDPELGKYRKDYANQVFLFEEREPLDVDKTDNVGKVQGKIQGDNDNRIDQKLVLRARLLDFLLGDWDRHEDQWRFERKKDSIGTLYEPVPRDRDQVYNNAYGALPWLASRHLFMAKFQSYGDHIRSINRWNLNGRNFDRYFLNELNVQDWETQITYVQSKLTDQVIADAVKQMPANIYKLSGAEITGKLIARRNILKQQALKYYRFISATVEIPASESREYFDIINQADGKVAVTISKLKKSGKLERTTYQRIFDPAVTDEIRLYGIDGKDVFAVHGNEHSPITVRMVGGKGEDTFLIDSNITGKGNRYVYDRSDKKNNLPKSSQAHLRVSTDTGVNSYHALGYKYNFLQPLILGSYNSDYGLQLMTDFIYQKQGFRKDPYAFRQSLVVNYGFGANSLLLDYTGEFKQVIGKSDLWINILSKGPNYQSYFFGLGNETQYVNKGEKERKYYRNVYNFLNADVRIKHTYGSWIASAGVIAQYYNGDEDNNHNRFLNDYDALHPDQKVFTTQANAGLIAGLVLDTRDKGIIPHNGMLWNTTLTGLKGLNSDSHSYGQITTDFSFFINPDKDSIFVIGNRIGGGTTIGNASYYQQLQLGGIQNLRGFYSSRFTGKTMAYDNLTVRLKLFDYASYILPGAFGIVGFNDIGRVWIPGESSNQWHDGYGGGFYLIPAQLILVQAVVGFSKDGAYPYISAGFRF
;
A
#
# COMPACT_ATOMS: atom_id res chain seq x y z
N MET A 1 -45.95 -40.03 -47.59
CA MET A 1 -45.31 -39.62 -48.86
C MET A 1 -43.82 -39.42 -48.54
N SER A 2 -42.84 -40.12 -49.14
CA SER A 2 -42.51 -40.27 -50.57
C SER A 2 -42.19 -38.92 -51.21
N LEU A 3 -41.04 -38.70 -51.87
CA LEU A 3 -40.20 -39.63 -52.64
C LEU A 3 -38.68 -39.50 -52.35
N SER A 4 -37.90 -40.44 -52.89
CA SER A 4 -36.43 -40.46 -52.91
C SER A 4 -35.90 -40.74 -54.32
N PHE A 5 -34.70 -40.23 -54.65
CA PHE A 5 -33.78 -40.75 -55.67
C PHE A 5 -32.34 -40.36 -55.23
N ASN A 6 -31.42 -41.29 -54.94
CA ASN A 6 -30.56 -42.07 -55.86
C ASN A 6 -29.66 -41.18 -56.76
N THR A 7 -28.34 -41.02 -56.52
CA THR A 7 -27.17 -41.96 -56.70
C THR A 7 -26.76 -42.18 -58.17
N PRO A 8 -25.54 -42.66 -58.53
CA PRO A 8 -24.38 -43.09 -57.72
C PRO A 8 -22.99 -42.51 -58.16
N GLY A 9 -21.89 -42.92 -57.50
CA GLY A 9 -20.50 -42.65 -57.94
C GLY A 9 -19.41 -43.36 -57.11
N LYS A 10 -18.84 -44.44 -57.63
CA LYS A 10 -17.73 -45.30 -57.12
C LYS A 10 -16.99 -45.89 -58.38
N PRO A 11 -15.90 -46.71 -58.34
CA PRO A 11 -15.30 -47.48 -57.22
C PRO A 11 -13.76 -47.71 -57.23
N LEU A 12 -13.28 -48.66 -56.38
CA LEU A 12 -12.11 -49.58 -56.57
C LEU A 12 -10.68 -48.95 -56.59
N ILE A 13 -9.57 -49.54 -56.12
CA ILE A 13 -9.16 -50.64 -55.19
C ILE A 13 -7.73 -50.28 -54.64
N TYR A 14 -6.89 -51.03 -53.89
CA TYR A 14 -6.75 -52.42 -53.38
C TYR A 14 -5.81 -52.38 -52.13
N LEU A 15 -5.40 -53.43 -51.38
CA LEU A 15 -5.68 -54.88 -51.33
C LEU A 15 -5.80 -55.32 -49.82
N LYS A 16 -5.00 -56.27 -49.33
CA LYS A 16 -5.06 -56.93 -48.00
C LYS A 16 -3.74 -57.69 -47.69
N TYR A 17 -3.52 -58.00 -46.40
CA TYR A 17 -2.77 -59.11 -45.72
C TYR A 17 -1.81 -60.05 -46.50
N LEU A 18 -0.78 -60.72 -45.95
CA LEU A 18 -0.69 -61.40 -44.63
C LEU A 18 0.76 -61.87 -44.27
N PHE A 19 1.04 -62.09 -42.96
CA PHE A 19 1.79 -63.23 -42.37
C PHE A 19 3.31 -63.23 -41.99
N ILE A 20 3.57 -63.97 -40.89
CA ILE A 20 4.82 -64.56 -40.32
C ILE A 20 5.83 -63.66 -39.54
N ILE A 21 6.37 -64.28 -38.48
CA ILE A 21 7.36 -63.81 -37.49
C ILE A 21 8.62 -64.67 -37.61
N THR A 22 9.84 -64.10 -37.52
CA THR A 22 10.96 -64.55 -36.64
C THR A 22 12.26 -63.76 -36.89
N VAL A 23 12.73 -63.11 -35.82
CA VAL A 23 14.11 -62.74 -35.41
C VAL A 23 15.28 -62.95 -36.39
N VAL A 24 16.05 -61.89 -36.69
CA VAL A 24 17.49 -61.73 -36.34
C VAL A 24 18.00 -60.31 -36.71
N PHE A 25 18.68 -59.68 -35.75
CA PHE A 25 19.61 -58.53 -35.82
C PHE A 25 19.78 -57.74 -37.13
N PHE A 26 19.62 -56.41 -37.07
CA PHE A 26 20.78 -55.51 -36.88
C PHE A 26 20.38 -54.08 -36.45
N SER A 27 21.31 -53.38 -35.78
CA SER A 27 21.35 -51.92 -35.64
C SER A 27 20.11 -51.22 -35.07
N SER A 28 19.79 -51.49 -33.81
CA SER A 28 19.18 -50.47 -32.95
C SER A 28 20.16 -49.29 -32.78
N LYS A 29 20.10 -48.31 -33.69
CA LYS A 29 20.69 -46.97 -33.48
C LYS A 29 19.89 -46.24 -32.39
N GLY A 30 20.05 -46.68 -31.15
CA GLY A 30 19.81 -45.83 -30.01
C GLY A 30 20.69 -44.60 -30.19
N PHE A 31 20.06 -43.43 -30.30
CA PHE A 31 20.78 -42.17 -30.19
C PHE A 31 21.31 -42.08 -28.76
N SER A 32 22.54 -42.57 -28.58
CA SER A 32 23.36 -42.25 -27.41
C SER A 32 23.53 -40.73 -27.44
N GLN A 33 22.68 -40.04 -26.71
CA GLN A 33 22.75 -38.59 -26.56
C GLN A 33 24.13 -38.29 -26.00
N ALA A 34 24.98 -37.67 -26.83
CA ALA A 34 26.37 -37.45 -26.49
C ALA A 34 26.44 -36.76 -25.13
N LYS A 35 27.21 -37.34 -24.19
CA LYS A 35 27.40 -36.80 -22.84
C LYS A 35 28.29 -35.56 -22.93
N THR A 36 27.73 -34.47 -23.45
CA THR A 36 28.36 -33.16 -23.47
C THR A 36 28.24 -32.57 -22.08
N ASP A 37 29.35 -32.53 -21.32
CA ASP A 37 29.32 -32.01 -19.94
C ASP A 37 29.07 -30.49 -19.86
N SER A 38 28.99 -29.80 -21.00
CA SER A 38 28.45 -28.44 -21.13
C SER A 38 27.52 -28.28 -22.33
N ILE A 39 26.66 -27.26 -22.29
CA ILE A 39 25.71 -26.85 -23.32
C ILE A 39 25.80 -25.33 -23.54
N ASN A 40 25.62 -24.87 -24.78
CA ASN A 40 25.64 -23.44 -25.12
C ASN A 40 24.22 -22.94 -25.40
N VAL A 41 23.62 -22.22 -24.44
CA VAL A 41 22.18 -21.93 -24.40
C VAL A 41 21.91 -20.49 -23.93
N ALA A 42 20.84 -19.86 -24.42
CA ALA A 42 20.35 -18.57 -23.90
C ALA A 42 19.28 -18.81 -22.81
N LEU A 43 19.12 -17.89 -21.86
CA LEU A 43 18.23 -18.08 -20.71
C LEU A 43 16.75 -17.95 -21.09
N GLU A 44 16.40 -16.82 -21.71
CA GLU A 44 15.08 -16.55 -22.26
C GLU A 44 15.23 -15.48 -23.37
N PRO A 45 15.55 -15.88 -24.61
CA PRO A 45 15.81 -14.94 -25.69
C PRO A 45 14.55 -14.20 -26.17
N GLU A 46 13.34 -14.63 -25.82
CA GLU A 46 12.12 -13.93 -26.22
C GLU A 46 12.02 -12.52 -25.62
N TYR A 47 12.62 -12.26 -24.44
CA TYR A 47 12.67 -10.93 -23.82
C TYR A 47 13.32 -9.85 -24.69
N ASP A 48 14.19 -10.23 -25.64
CA ASP A 48 14.89 -9.31 -26.54
C ASP A 48 14.22 -9.18 -27.92
N LYS A 49 13.14 -9.95 -28.19
CA LYS A 49 12.38 -9.87 -29.46
C LYS A 49 11.25 -8.83 -29.40
N VAL A 50 11.56 -7.66 -28.87
CA VAL A 50 10.60 -6.59 -28.58
C VAL A 50 10.87 -5.31 -29.39
N THR A 51 9.80 -4.58 -29.74
CA THR A 51 9.84 -3.39 -30.60
C THR A 51 10.49 -2.18 -29.92
N GLY A 52 10.88 -1.16 -30.70
CA GLY A 52 11.40 0.10 -30.15
C GLY A 52 10.43 0.79 -29.18
N THR A 53 9.13 0.80 -29.51
CA THR A 53 8.08 1.35 -28.63
C THR A 53 7.97 0.58 -27.31
N HIS A 54 8.11 -0.75 -27.36
CA HIS A 54 8.13 -1.60 -26.15
C HIS A 54 9.34 -1.28 -25.27
N ARG A 55 10.53 -1.14 -25.86
CA ARG A 55 11.76 -0.74 -25.14
C ARG A 55 11.68 0.68 -24.57
N PHE A 56 10.98 1.60 -25.22
CA PHE A 56 10.71 2.94 -24.69
C PHE A 56 9.75 2.91 -23.48
N LEU A 57 8.67 2.12 -23.54
CA LEU A 57 7.67 2.06 -22.48
C LEU A 57 8.10 1.21 -21.28
N LEU A 58 8.70 0.04 -21.52
CA LEU A 58 9.00 -1.01 -20.53
C LEU A 58 10.50 -1.27 -20.35
N GLY A 59 11.35 -0.51 -21.04
CA GLY A 59 12.79 -0.45 -20.82
C GLY A 59 13.62 -1.41 -21.68
N GLU A 60 14.87 -1.01 -21.94
CA GLU A 60 15.92 -1.87 -22.51
C GLU A 60 16.37 -2.96 -21.53
N ASN A 61 16.38 -2.60 -20.24
CA ASN A 61 16.66 -3.48 -19.09
C ASN A 61 17.94 -4.32 -19.32
N TYR A 62 17.91 -5.61 -18.99
CA TYR A 62 18.98 -6.57 -19.30
C TYR A 62 18.61 -7.54 -20.42
N ARG A 63 17.69 -7.19 -21.34
CA ARG A 63 17.17 -8.10 -22.40
C ARG A 63 18.27 -8.82 -23.18
N LYS A 64 19.33 -8.09 -23.54
CA LYS A 64 20.54 -8.60 -24.22
C LYS A 64 21.33 -9.64 -23.41
N LEU A 65 21.22 -9.66 -22.08
CA LEU A 65 21.84 -10.68 -21.21
C LEU A 65 21.00 -11.96 -21.18
N TRP A 66 19.67 -11.83 -21.26
CA TRP A 66 18.75 -12.97 -21.32
C TRP A 66 18.80 -13.68 -22.69
N SER A 67 19.08 -12.94 -23.78
CA SER A 67 19.29 -13.47 -25.13
C SER A 67 20.72 -13.97 -25.41
N ALA A 68 21.71 -13.59 -24.61
CA ALA A 68 23.10 -14.02 -24.78
C ALA A 68 23.28 -15.52 -24.50
N LYS A 69 23.74 -16.28 -25.51
CA LYS A 69 24.08 -17.70 -25.34
C LYS A 69 25.30 -17.85 -24.44
N VAL A 70 25.17 -18.63 -23.37
CA VAL A 70 26.21 -18.95 -22.39
C VAL A 70 26.54 -20.44 -22.41
N THR A 71 27.83 -20.78 -22.29
CA THR A 71 28.26 -22.16 -22.03
C THR A 71 28.06 -22.49 -20.56
N LEU A 72 27.15 -23.41 -20.27
CA LEU A 72 26.79 -23.86 -18.92
C LEU A 72 27.10 -25.33 -18.72
N LYS A 73 27.44 -25.73 -17.49
CA LYS A 73 27.58 -27.14 -17.12
C LYS A 73 26.23 -27.86 -17.26
N VAL A 74 26.24 -29.05 -17.87
CA VAL A 74 25.10 -29.97 -17.85
C VAL A 74 25.09 -30.74 -16.52
N PHE A 75 24.05 -30.53 -15.75
CA PHE A 75 23.93 -30.95 -14.36
C PHE A 75 23.00 -32.15 -14.24
N HIS A 76 23.53 -33.27 -13.74
CA HIS A 76 22.78 -34.51 -13.55
C HIS A 76 22.68 -34.87 -12.08
N LEU A 77 21.47 -35.04 -11.54
CA LEU A 77 21.27 -35.24 -10.10
C LEU A 77 22.01 -36.48 -9.60
N SER A 78 22.06 -37.55 -10.39
CA SER A 78 22.79 -38.79 -10.09
C SER A 78 24.32 -38.67 -10.10
N LYS A 79 24.90 -37.68 -10.80
CA LYS A 79 26.35 -37.45 -10.84
C LYS A 79 26.83 -36.47 -9.77
N GLU A 80 26.02 -35.47 -9.45
CA GLU A 80 26.43 -34.35 -8.60
C GLU A 80 26.40 -34.72 -7.11
N LYS A 81 27.42 -34.26 -6.35
CA LYS A 81 27.53 -34.43 -4.89
C LYS A 81 27.30 -35.87 -4.37
N GLY A 82 27.63 -36.88 -5.18
CA GLY A 82 27.43 -38.29 -4.80
C GLY A 82 25.98 -38.80 -4.92
N GLY A 83 25.11 -38.09 -5.66
CA GLY A 83 23.72 -38.46 -5.91
C GLY A 83 22.75 -37.60 -5.14
N LEU A 84 22.33 -36.47 -5.73
CA LEU A 84 21.36 -35.54 -5.16
C LEU A 84 19.93 -36.10 -5.20
N LYS A 85 19.33 -36.32 -4.04
CA LYS A 85 17.95 -36.78 -3.89
C LYS A 85 17.01 -35.60 -3.70
N ILE A 86 15.86 -35.61 -4.39
CA ILE A 86 14.83 -34.57 -4.24
C ILE A 86 14.03 -34.84 -2.96
N LEU A 87 14.07 -33.91 -2.01
CA LEU A 87 13.26 -33.99 -0.79
C LEU A 87 11.83 -33.51 -1.04
N GLN A 88 11.69 -32.33 -1.66
CA GLN A 88 10.42 -31.65 -1.89
C GLN A 88 10.56 -30.55 -2.94
N PRO A 89 9.46 -30.18 -3.64
CA PRO A 89 9.40 -28.90 -4.33
C PRO A 89 9.31 -27.73 -3.34
N GLY A 90 9.56 -26.55 -3.86
CA GLY A 90 9.44 -25.25 -3.21
C GLY A 90 9.40 -24.13 -4.26
N GLY A 91 9.59 -22.90 -3.81
CA GLY A 91 9.51 -21.69 -4.63
C GLY A 91 8.58 -20.65 -4.02
N GLY A 92 8.87 -19.38 -4.29
CA GLY A 92 8.06 -18.25 -3.80
C GLY A 92 6.89 -17.93 -4.73
N MET A 93 6.46 -16.66 -4.72
CA MET A 93 5.45 -16.16 -5.66
C MET A 93 5.94 -16.07 -7.12
N GLN A 94 7.26 -16.20 -7.36
CA GLN A 94 7.90 -15.95 -8.65
C GLN A 94 8.84 -17.08 -9.13
N THR A 95 9.13 -18.12 -8.33
CA THR A 95 10.15 -19.13 -8.66
C THR A 95 9.62 -20.55 -8.55
N LYS A 96 10.19 -21.48 -9.33
CA LYS A 96 10.13 -22.92 -9.04
C LYS A 96 11.45 -23.34 -8.41
N SER A 97 11.44 -24.18 -7.38
CA SER A 97 12.67 -24.75 -6.84
C SER A 97 12.52 -26.16 -6.30
N LEU A 98 13.62 -26.92 -6.29
CA LEU A 98 13.73 -28.20 -5.60
C LEU A 98 14.64 -28.04 -4.38
N ARG A 99 14.21 -28.60 -3.25
CA ARG A 99 15.06 -28.87 -2.09
C ARG A 99 15.72 -30.22 -2.33
N LEU A 100 17.04 -30.22 -2.47
CA LEU A 100 17.85 -31.42 -2.73
C LEU A 100 18.67 -31.78 -1.49
N ARG A 101 19.08 -33.04 -1.36
CA ARG A 101 20.01 -33.53 -0.33
C ARG A 101 21.06 -34.43 -0.96
N ASP A 102 22.32 -34.23 -0.58
CA ASP A 102 23.44 -35.05 -1.07
C ASP A 102 23.69 -36.30 -0.21
N SER A 103 24.69 -37.11 -0.59
CA SER A 103 25.03 -38.36 0.10
C SER A 103 25.61 -38.17 1.51
N SER A 104 26.07 -36.96 1.87
CA SER A 104 26.51 -36.61 3.22
C SER A 104 25.38 -36.07 4.10
N GLY A 105 24.20 -35.81 3.53
CA GLY A 105 23.04 -35.24 4.22
C GLY A 105 22.90 -33.72 4.09
N LYS A 106 23.90 -33.02 3.54
CA LYS A 106 23.84 -31.56 3.31
C LYS A 106 22.77 -31.21 2.27
N GLU A 107 22.08 -30.10 2.51
CA GLU A 107 20.96 -29.66 1.68
C GLU A 107 21.32 -28.52 0.71
N TRP A 108 20.75 -28.63 -0.49
CA TRP A 108 20.98 -27.73 -1.61
C TRP A 108 19.63 -27.22 -2.15
N VAL A 109 19.66 -26.08 -2.83
CA VAL A 109 18.53 -25.53 -3.57
C VAL A 109 18.88 -25.44 -5.04
N LEU A 110 17.98 -25.94 -5.88
CA LEU A 110 17.98 -25.75 -7.33
C LEU A 110 16.77 -24.87 -7.68
N ARG A 111 16.99 -23.62 -8.08
CA ARG A 111 15.95 -22.57 -8.28
C ARG A 111 15.99 -22.05 -9.71
N THR A 112 14.84 -21.91 -10.37
CA THR A 112 14.80 -21.34 -11.74
C THR A 112 15.36 -19.91 -11.74
N ILE A 113 16.19 -19.59 -12.73
CA ILE A 113 16.62 -18.19 -12.96
C ILE A 113 15.47 -17.42 -13.58
N GLN A 114 14.84 -18.00 -14.62
CA GLN A 114 13.57 -17.51 -15.14
C GLN A 114 12.50 -17.50 -14.03
N LYS A 115 11.74 -16.41 -13.98
CA LYS A 115 10.65 -16.21 -13.01
C LYS A 115 9.30 -16.44 -13.66
N TYR A 116 8.33 -16.82 -12.84
CA TYR A 116 6.92 -17.04 -13.19
C TYR A 116 6.03 -16.25 -12.22
N PRO A 117 5.93 -14.92 -12.36
CA PRO A 117 5.35 -14.03 -11.36
C PRO A 117 3.80 -14.02 -11.33
N GLU A 118 3.14 -14.94 -12.04
CA GLU A 118 1.67 -15.05 -12.10
C GLU A 118 0.99 -15.07 -10.71
N LYS A 119 1.66 -15.60 -9.67
CA LYS A 119 1.10 -15.71 -8.32
C LYS A 119 1.14 -14.39 -7.55
N VAL A 120 2.01 -13.45 -7.94
CA VAL A 120 2.10 -12.09 -7.38
C VAL A 120 0.82 -11.30 -7.68
N LEU A 121 0.20 -11.56 -8.84
CA LEU A 121 -1.01 -10.86 -9.26
C LEU A 121 -2.28 -11.42 -8.57
N PRO A 122 -3.27 -10.55 -8.27
CA PRO A 122 -4.65 -10.97 -7.99
C PRO A 122 -5.16 -11.92 -9.07
N LYS A 123 -5.99 -12.92 -8.70
CA LYS A 123 -6.45 -13.98 -9.62
C LYS A 123 -6.93 -13.44 -10.98
N ASP A 124 -7.74 -12.39 -10.94
CA ASP A 124 -8.36 -11.76 -12.09
C ASP A 124 -7.34 -11.18 -13.07
N LEU A 125 -6.22 -10.64 -12.56
CA LEU A 125 -5.15 -10.04 -13.37
C LEU A 125 -4.16 -11.05 -13.98
N ARG A 126 -4.35 -12.36 -13.77
CA ARG A 126 -3.41 -13.40 -14.24
C ARG A 126 -3.53 -13.76 -15.71
N GLN A 127 -4.60 -13.35 -16.39
CA GLN A 127 -4.87 -13.65 -17.81
C GLN A 127 -4.80 -12.40 -18.69
N THR A 128 -3.91 -11.46 -18.35
CA THR A 128 -3.94 -10.09 -18.86
C THR A 128 -2.52 -9.58 -19.13
N ILE A 129 -2.41 -8.43 -19.80
CA ILE A 129 -1.19 -7.65 -20.01
C ILE A 129 -0.53 -7.27 -18.67
N ALA A 130 -1.22 -7.30 -17.53
CA ALA A 130 -0.59 -7.16 -16.23
C ALA A 130 0.33 -8.36 -15.93
N LYS A 131 -0.07 -9.59 -16.26
CA LYS A 131 0.83 -10.76 -16.22
C LYS A 131 1.99 -10.54 -17.17
N ASP A 132 1.73 -10.19 -18.42
CA ASP A 132 2.78 -10.18 -19.43
C ASP A 132 3.72 -8.97 -19.29
N ILE A 133 3.26 -7.83 -18.73
CA ILE A 133 4.13 -6.74 -18.25
C ILE A 133 4.95 -7.18 -17.04
N VAL A 134 4.36 -7.82 -16.03
CA VAL A 134 5.14 -8.25 -14.84
C VAL A 134 6.12 -9.38 -15.20
N GLN A 135 5.80 -10.21 -16.20
CA GLN A 135 6.69 -11.20 -16.81
C GLN A 135 7.80 -10.50 -17.63
N ASP A 136 7.47 -9.50 -18.43
CA ASP A 136 8.45 -8.69 -19.18
C ASP A 136 9.43 -7.96 -18.26
N GLN A 137 8.97 -7.45 -17.12
CA GLN A 137 9.80 -6.77 -16.13
C GLN A 137 10.78 -7.69 -15.40
N ILE A 138 10.68 -9.02 -15.57
CA ILE A 138 11.77 -9.94 -15.17
C ILE A 138 13.04 -9.68 -15.99
N SER A 139 12.93 -9.09 -17.19
CA SER A 139 14.09 -8.61 -17.95
C SER A 139 14.90 -7.51 -17.22
N ALA A 140 14.36 -6.89 -16.16
CA ALA A 140 15.08 -5.95 -15.29
C ALA A 140 15.95 -6.63 -14.23
N GLU A 141 15.70 -7.89 -13.90
CA GLU A 141 16.58 -8.68 -13.05
C GLU A 141 17.84 -9.09 -13.82
N HIS A 142 19.00 -9.05 -13.15
CA HIS A 142 20.27 -9.40 -13.78
C HIS A 142 20.57 -10.90 -13.56
N PRO A 143 20.43 -11.77 -14.57
CA PRO A 143 20.27 -13.21 -14.33
C PRO A 143 21.48 -13.93 -13.73
N PHE A 144 22.68 -13.36 -13.83
CA PHE A 144 23.92 -13.91 -13.28
C PHE A 144 24.42 -13.18 -12.02
N ALA A 145 23.64 -12.23 -11.46
CA ALA A 145 24.14 -11.32 -10.43
C ALA A 145 24.54 -12.01 -9.11
N ALA A 146 23.84 -13.08 -8.74
CA ALA A 146 24.16 -13.88 -7.55
C ALA A 146 25.60 -14.41 -7.56
N LEU A 147 26.19 -14.68 -8.73
CA LEU A 147 27.60 -15.12 -8.87
C LEU A 147 28.61 -14.07 -8.39
N THR A 148 28.23 -12.79 -8.39
CA THR A 148 29.13 -11.69 -7.97
C THR A 148 29.17 -11.46 -6.46
N VAL A 149 28.23 -12.05 -5.70
CA VAL A 149 28.11 -11.80 -4.26
C VAL A 149 29.18 -12.50 -3.40
N PRO A 150 29.60 -13.77 -3.66
CA PRO A 150 30.52 -14.49 -2.78
C PRO A 150 31.85 -13.78 -2.50
N PRO A 151 32.60 -13.23 -3.48
CA PRO A 151 33.88 -12.57 -3.18
C PRO A 151 33.71 -11.30 -2.35
N LEU A 152 32.59 -10.57 -2.54
CA LEU A 152 32.25 -9.38 -1.76
C LEU A 152 31.85 -9.74 -0.32
N ALA A 153 31.07 -10.81 -0.14
CA ALA A 153 30.67 -11.30 1.17
C ALA A 153 31.87 -11.87 1.94
N GLN A 154 32.73 -12.65 1.28
CA GLN A 154 33.97 -13.19 1.85
C GLN A 154 34.92 -12.08 2.32
N ALA A 155 35.10 -11.02 1.53
CA ALA A 155 35.95 -9.87 1.88
C ALA A 155 35.46 -9.10 3.13
N LEU A 156 34.18 -9.25 3.51
CA LEU A 156 33.57 -8.61 4.67
C LEU A 156 33.37 -9.56 5.88
N GLY A 157 33.71 -10.85 5.73
CA GLY A 157 33.46 -11.89 6.73
C GLY A 157 31.98 -12.25 6.89
N ILE A 158 31.18 -12.10 5.84
CA ILE A 158 29.74 -12.41 5.84
C ILE A 158 29.53 -13.86 5.35
N PRO A 159 28.83 -14.74 6.11
CA PRO A 159 28.46 -16.08 5.64
C PRO A 159 27.60 -16.02 4.36
N HIS A 160 27.92 -16.84 3.36
CA HIS A 160 27.28 -16.79 2.04
C HIS A 160 27.33 -18.15 1.32
N ALA A 161 26.38 -18.41 0.43
CA ALA A 161 26.36 -19.61 -0.41
C ALA A 161 27.31 -19.45 -1.61
N HIS A 162 27.61 -20.56 -2.29
CA HIS A 162 28.45 -20.62 -3.48
C HIS A 162 27.60 -20.93 -4.72
N PRO A 163 26.78 -19.97 -5.22
CA PRO A 163 25.89 -20.20 -6.33
C PRO A 163 26.63 -20.59 -7.61
N GLN A 164 26.04 -21.52 -8.35
CA GLN A 164 26.47 -21.97 -9.68
C GLN A 164 25.27 -21.87 -10.63
N VAL A 165 25.48 -21.36 -11.85
CA VAL A 165 24.45 -21.40 -12.89
C VAL A 165 24.64 -22.65 -13.74
N VAL A 166 23.60 -23.49 -13.79
CA VAL A 166 23.66 -24.85 -14.35
C VAL A 166 22.45 -25.14 -15.23
N TYR A 167 22.64 -25.94 -16.28
CA TYR A 167 21.55 -26.44 -17.11
C TYR A 167 21.19 -27.87 -16.68
N VAL A 168 19.92 -28.10 -16.33
CA VAL A 168 19.41 -29.44 -16.02
C VAL A 168 18.69 -29.96 -17.26
N PRO A 169 19.12 -31.09 -17.86
CA PRO A 169 18.47 -31.70 -19.02
C PRO A 169 17.20 -32.46 -18.57
N ASP A 170 16.61 -33.25 -19.45
CA ASP A 170 15.51 -34.16 -19.10
C ASP A 170 16.00 -35.41 -18.34
N ASP A 171 16.55 -35.18 -17.14
CA ASP A 171 17.18 -36.16 -16.25
C ASP A 171 16.15 -37.16 -15.66
N PRO A 172 16.37 -38.49 -15.74
CA PRO A 172 15.51 -39.50 -15.12
C PRO A 172 15.25 -39.27 -13.62
N GLU A 173 16.23 -38.78 -12.87
CA GLU A 173 16.13 -38.55 -11.41
C GLU A 173 15.14 -37.44 -11.03
N LEU A 174 14.74 -36.58 -11.99
CA LEU A 174 13.63 -35.65 -11.77
C LEU A 174 12.28 -36.39 -11.61
N GLY A 175 12.14 -37.61 -12.14
CA GLY A 175 10.92 -38.42 -12.04
C GLY A 175 9.66 -37.64 -12.38
N LYS A 176 8.71 -37.56 -11.42
CA LYS A 176 7.46 -36.80 -11.58
C LYS A 176 7.64 -35.29 -11.79
N TYR A 177 8.82 -34.73 -11.48
CA TYR A 177 9.12 -33.31 -11.61
C TYR A 177 9.65 -32.93 -13.01
N ARG A 178 9.94 -33.89 -13.92
CA ARG A 178 10.47 -33.62 -15.28
C ARG A 178 9.70 -32.51 -16.00
N LYS A 179 8.37 -32.56 -16.00
CA LYS A 179 7.49 -31.57 -16.66
C LYS A 179 7.77 -30.11 -16.25
N ASP A 180 8.15 -29.88 -15.00
CA ASP A 180 8.35 -28.54 -14.45
C ASP A 180 9.81 -28.10 -14.39
N TYR A 181 10.77 -29.03 -14.40
CA TYR A 181 12.18 -28.78 -14.08
C TYR A 181 13.19 -29.28 -15.14
N ALA A 182 12.77 -30.05 -16.15
CA ALA A 182 13.66 -30.48 -17.23
C ALA A 182 14.00 -29.33 -18.19
N ASN A 183 15.12 -29.48 -18.88
CA ASN A 183 15.60 -28.66 -20.01
C ASN A 183 15.67 -27.15 -19.72
N GLN A 184 16.01 -26.78 -18.49
CA GLN A 184 15.98 -25.40 -17.98
C GLN A 184 17.28 -25.01 -17.27
N VAL A 185 17.49 -23.71 -17.09
CA VAL A 185 18.66 -23.16 -16.38
C VAL A 185 18.28 -22.73 -14.96
N PHE A 186 19.12 -23.14 -14.01
CA PHE A 186 18.91 -22.99 -12.58
C PHE A 186 20.10 -22.32 -11.91
N LEU A 187 19.81 -21.60 -10.82
CA LEU A 187 20.78 -21.31 -9.77
C LEU A 187 20.81 -22.53 -8.83
N PHE A 188 21.97 -23.18 -8.74
CA PHE A 188 22.26 -24.23 -7.78
C PHE A 188 23.16 -23.68 -6.67
N GLU A 189 22.72 -23.77 -5.42
CA GLU A 189 23.44 -23.22 -4.25
C GLU A 189 23.16 -24.06 -3.00
N GLU A 190 23.97 -23.89 -1.96
CA GLU A 190 23.62 -24.39 -0.63
C GLU A 190 22.25 -23.85 -0.17
N ARG A 191 21.39 -24.70 0.42
CA ARG A 191 20.11 -24.24 0.98
C ARG A 191 20.33 -23.26 2.14
N GLU A 192 21.31 -23.62 2.97
CA GLU A 192 21.86 -22.87 4.07
C GLU A 192 23.39 -22.94 3.86
N PRO A 193 24.11 -21.80 3.77
CA PRO A 193 25.58 -21.80 3.61
C PRO A 193 26.32 -22.66 4.64
N LEU A 194 25.78 -22.62 5.85
CA LEU A 194 26.17 -23.38 7.02
C LEU A 194 25.14 -24.48 7.26
N ASP A 195 25.47 -25.47 8.08
CA ASP A 195 24.61 -26.62 8.33
C ASP A 195 23.18 -26.23 8.79
N VAL A 196 22.16 -26.92 8.28
CA VAL A 196 20.74 -26.64 8.57
C VAL A 196 20.47 -26.76 10.07
N ASP A 197 21.08 -27.75 10.71
CA ASP A 197 20.95 -27.99 12.15
C ASP A 197 21.81 -27.03 13.00
N LYS A 198 22.45 -26.03 12.37
CA LYS A 198 23.15 -24.91 13.03
C LYS A 198 22.48 -23.55 12.84
N THR A 199 21.48 -23.41 11.93
CA THR A 199 20.80 -22.13 11.68
C THR A 199 19.35 -22.05 12.21
N ASP A 200 18.88 -20.83 12.50
CA ASP A 200 17.46 -20.51 12.76
C ASP A 200 16.95 -19.42 11.79
N ASN A 201 15.63 -19.28 11.67
CA ASN A 201 15.00 -18.15 10.97
C ASN A 201 14.72 -16.98 11.93
N VAL A 202 14.47 -15.79 11.39
CA VAL A 202 14.18 -14.55 12.15
C VAL A 202 13.18 -14.79 13.29
N GLY A 203 12.02 -15.39 13.03
CA GLY A 203 10.98 -15.58 14.05
C GLY A 203 11.42 -16.44 15.24
N LYS A 204 12.20 -17.52 15.00
CA LYS A 204 12.78 -18.30 16.09
C LYS A 204 13.87 -17.53 16.84
N VAL A 205 14.73 -16.80 16.14
CA VAL A 205 15.80 -15.99 16.73
C VAL A 205 15.22 -14.91 17.64
N GLN A 206 14.20 -14.20 17.18
CA GLN A 206 13.44 -13.24 17.98
C GLN A 206 12.86 -13.90 19.24
N GLY A 207 12.19 -15.05 19.10
CA GLY A 207 11.67 -15.80 20.25
C GLY A 207 12.75 -16.37 21.20
N LYS A 208 13.99 -16.58 20.73
CA LYS A 208 15.10 -17.08 21.56
C LYS A 208 15.86 -15.98 22.30
N ILE A 209 15.92 -14.77 21.74
CA ILE A 209 16.46 -13.59 22.42
C ILE A 209 15.43 -13.07 23.41
N GLN A 210 14.16 -12.98 22.99
CA GLN A 210 13.06 -12.61 23.86
C GLN A 210 12.84 -13.63 24.98
N GLY A 211 13.03 -14.94 24.75
CA GLY A 211 12.88 -15.94 25.82
C GLY A 211 14.04 -16.04 26.81
N ASP A 212 15.22 -15.48 26.50
CA ASP A 212 16.44 -15.63 27.32
C ASP A 212 17.47 -14.52 27.00
N ASN A 213 17.65 -13.63 27.98
CA ASN A 213 18.55 -12.47 27.94
C ASN A 213 20.05 -12.80 28.01
N ASP A 214 20.49 -14.07 28.01
CA ASP A 214 21.87 -14.40 27.67
C ASP A 214 22.14 -14.37 26.17
N ASN A 215 21.14 -14.66 25.32
CA ASN A 215 21.30 -14.72 23.87
C ASN A 215 21.52 -13.33 23.23
N ARG A 216 22.26 -13.27 22.12
CA ARG A 216 22.76 -12.03 21.50
C ARG A 216 22.76 -12.08 19.97
N ILE A 217 22.84 -10.92 19.32
CA ILE A 217 23.01 -10.77 17.85
C ILE A 217 24.32 -10.02 17.58
N ASP A 218 25.12 -10.45 16.59
CA ASP A 218 26.17 -9.58 16.05
C ASP A 218 25.53 -8.50 15.15
N GLN A 219 25.03 -7.42 15.75
CA GLN A 219 24.44 -6.30 15.02
C GLN A 219 25.44 -5.66 14.05
N LYS A 220 26.76 -5.77 14.31
CA LYS A 220 27.81 -5.19 13.47
C LYS A 220 28.04 -6.02 12.21
N LEU A 221 27.89 -7.34 12.27
CA LEU A 221 27.85 -8.21 11.09
C LEU A 221 26.51 -8.07 10.33
N VAL A 222 25.39 -7.88 11.02
CA VAL A 222 24.12 -7.51 10.36
C VAL A 222 24.30 -6.22 9.57
N LEU A 223 24.90 -5.20 10.16
CA LEU A 223 25.15 -3.93 9.48
C LEU A 223 26.11 -4.10 8.28
N ARG A 224 27.19 -4.86 8.41
CA ARG A 224 28.08 -5.17 7.27
C ARG A 224 27.32 -5.83 6.11
N ALA A 225 26.39 -6.75 6.40
CA ALA A 225 25.53 -7.35 5.38
C ALA A 225 24.56 -6.33 4.75
N ARG A 226 23.88 -5.50 5.54
CA ARG A 226 22.95 -4.47 5.03
C ARG A 226 23.67 -3.37 4.22
N LEU A 227 24.91 -3.03 4.60
CA LEU A 227 25.77 -2.14 3.81
C LEU A 227 26.16 -2.76 2.46
N LEU A 228 26.49 -4.06 2.42
CA LEU A 228 26.70 -4.78 1.16
C LEU A 228 25.43 -4.79 0.30
N ASP A 229 24.26 -5.01 0.88
CA ASP A 229 22.97 -4.96 0.15
C ASP A 229 22.75 -3.60 -0.53
N PHE A 230 23.18 -2.49 0.09
CA PHE A 230 23.09 -1.14 -0.51
C PHE A 230 24.03 -1.01 -1.72
N LEU A 231 25.22 -1.62 -1.70
CA LEU A 231 26.12 -1.65 -2.85
C LEU A 231 25.54 -2.51 -3.99
N LEU A 232 25.05 -3.70 -3.65
CA LEU A 232 24.42 -4.66 -4.57
C LEU A 232 23.10 -4.15 -5.17
N GLY A 233 22.39 -3.25 -4.49
CA GLY A 233 21.05 -2.84 -4.88
C GLY A 233 19.99 -3.94 -4.68
N ASP A 234 20.25 -4.87 -3.76
CA ASP A 234 19.33 -5.93 -3.37
C ASP A 234 18.22 -5.36 -2.46
N TRP A 235 17.00 -5.21 -3.02
CA TRP A 235 15.91 -4.43 -2.44
C TRP A 235 14.86 -5.25 -1.67
N ASP A 236 14.91 -6.58 -1.75
CA ASP A 236 13.88 -7.46 -1.17
C ASP A 236 14.35 -8.19 0.10
N ARG A 237 15.08 -7.48 0.95
CA ARG A 237 15.71 -7.99 2.17
C ARG A 237 14.73 -8.19 3.35
N HIS A 238 13.58 -8.80 3.09
CA HIS A 238 12.58 -9.17 4.11
C HIS A 238 13.02 -10.38 4.95
N GLU A 239 12.29 -10.70 6.01
CA GLU A 239 12.71 -11.59 7.09
C GLU A 239 13.10 -13.02 6.66
N ASP A 240 12.43 -13.60 5.66
CA ASP A 240 12.76 -14.95 5.16
C ASP A 240 14.09 -15.01 4.41
N GLN A 241 14.65 -13.86 4.01
CA GLN A 241 15.94 -13.77 3.35
C GLN A 241 17.11 -13.70 4.33
N TRP A 242 16.84 -13.95 5.61
CA TRP A 242 17.82 -14.00 6.70
C TRP A 242 17.67 -15.26 7.54
N ARG A 243 18.83 -15.86 7.82
CA ARG A 243 19.01 -16.95 8.77
C ARG A 243 20.09 -16.52 9.76
N PHE A 244 20.24 -17.22 10.87
CA PHE A 244 21.32 -16.94 11.82
C PHE A 244 21.98 -18.23 12.29
N GLU A 245 23.31 -18.30 12.27
CA GLU A 245 24.07 -19.38 12.89
C GLU A 245 24.07 -19.25 14.42
N ARG A 246 23.88 -20.37 15.12
CA ARG A 246 24.01 -20.49 16.58
C ARG A 246 25.47 -20.75 16.98
N LYS A 247 26.16 -19.73 17.49
CA LYS A 247 27.46 -19.91 18.17
C LYS A 247 27.25 -19.86 19.68
N LYS A 248 27.46 -20.98 20.37
CA LYS A 248 27.43 -21.03 21.83
C LYS A 248 28.77 -20.58 22.41
N ASP A 249 28.73 -19.73 23.42
CA ASP A 249 29.87 -19.33 24.22
C ASP A 249 29.60 -19.49 25.73
N SER A 250 30.51 -19.01 26.56
CA SER A 250 30.43 -19.11 28.02
C SER A 250 29.30 -18.31 28.65
N ILE A 251 28.59 -17.47 27.88
CA ILE A 251 27.47 -16.66 28.36
C ILE A 251 26.15 -17.14 27.77
N GLY A 252 26.08 -17.45 26.46
CA GLY A 252 24.83 -17.90 25.83
C GLY A 252 25.00 -18.24 24.35
N THR A 253 23.94 -18.03 23.55
CA THR A 253 24.04 -18.13 22.09
C THR A 253 24.23 -16.75 21.46
N LEU A 254 25.36 -16.54 20.80
CA LEU A 254 25.53 -15.49 19.81
C LEU A 254 24.93 -15.96 18.48
N TYR A 255 24.06 -15.14 17.90
CA TYR A 255 23.45 -15.35 16.60
C TYR A 255 24.14 -14.45 15.55
N GLU A 256 24.84 -15.06 14.60
CA GLU A 256 25.48 -14.37 13.47
C GLU A 256 24.61 -14.48 12.21
N PRO A 257 24.35 -13.38 11.47
CA PRO A 257 23.47 -13.40 10.31
C PRO A 257 24.07 -14.14 9.12
N VAL A 258 23.21 -14.86 8.43
CA VAL A 258 23.47 -15.64 7.23
C VAL A 258 22.47 -15.16 6.16
N PRO A 259 22.86 -14.18 5.32
CA PRO A 259 22.02 -13.71 4.22
C PRO A 259 21.82 -14.80 3.16
N ARG A 260 20.58 -15.01 2.75
CA ARG A 260 20.18 -15.89 1.65
C ARG A 260 19.36 -15.12 0.60
N ASP A 261 19.09 -15.79 -0.53
CA ASP A 261 18.38 -15.30 -1.73
C ASP A 261 18.95 -13.98 -2.28
N ARG A 262 19.74 -14.07 -3.35
CA ARG A 262 20.48 -12.95 -3.96
C ARG A 262 20.05 -12.67 -5.40
N ASP A 263 18.75 -12.82 -5.66
CA ASP A 263 18.18 -12.71 -7.01
C ASP A 263 17.75 -11.29 -7.41
N GLN A 264 17.50 -10.39 -6.46
CA GLN A 264 17.18 -8.98 -6.71
C GLN A 264 18.40 -8.04 -6.83
N VAL A 265 19.60 -8.61 -6.91
CA VAL A 265 20.87 -7.87 -7.07
C VAL A 265 20.93 -7.20 -8.46
N TYR A 266 21.39 -5.95 -8.50
CA TYR A 266 21.49 -5.08 -9.69
C TYR A 266 20.18 -4.81 -10.46
N ASN A 267 18.99 -5.05 -9.89
CA ASN A 267 17.71 -4.83 -10.58
C ASN A 267 17.62 -3.45 -11.29
N ASN A 268 17.38 -3.43 -12.61
CA ASN A 268 17.57 -2.27 -13.47
C ASN A 268 16.39 -2.04 -14.43
N ALA A 269 15.24 -1.67 -13.88
CA ALA A 269 14.04 -1.36 -14.66
C ALA A 269 14.13 0.05 -15.30
N TYR A 270 14.18 0.09 -16.63
CA TYR A 270 14.17 1.30 -17.46
C TYR A 270 12.80 1.51 -18.13
N GLY A 271 12.69 2.54 -18.98
CA GLY A 271 11.47 2.84 -19.73
C GLY A 271 10.49 3.74 -18.96
N ALA A 272 9.56 4.34 -19.71
CA ALA A 272 8.65 5.36 -19.18
C ALA A 272 7.75 4.85 -18.04
N LEU A 273 7.20 3.63 -18.16
CA LEU A 273 6.25 3.09 -17.19
C LEU A 273 6.96 2.65 -15.89
N PRO A 274 8.08 1.89 -15.90
CA PRO A 274 8.79 1.56 -14.66
C PRO A 274 9.43 2.79 -14.01
N TRP A 275 9.93 3.75 -14.79
CA TRP A 275 10.41 5.03 -14.26
C TRP A 275 9.31 5.76 -13.51
N LEU A 276 8.11 5.89 -14.10
CA LEU A 276 6.97 6.58 -13.47
C LEU A 276 6.46 5.81 -12.24
N ALA A 277 6.29 4.49 -12.36
CA ALA A 277 5.91 3.63 -11.24
C ALA A 277 6.88 3.78 -10.07
N SER A 278 8.20 3.80 -10.32
CA SER A 278 9.21 4.00 -9.27
C SER A 278 9.12 5.37 -8.57
N ARG A 279 8.44 6.39 -9.13
CA ARG A 279 8.23 7.69 -8.47
C ARG A 279 7.13 7.62 -7.40
N HIS A 280 6.21 6.66 -7.50
CA HIS A 280 5.22 6.41 -6.45
C HIS A 280 5.91 5.91 -5.18
N LEU A 281 5.60 6.52 -4.02
CA LEU A 281 6.40 6.33 -2.80
C LEU A 281 6.48 4.89 -2.30
N PHE A 282 5.44 4.08 -2.55
CA PHE A 282 5.40 2.67 -2.14
C PHE A 282 6.12 1.73 -3.12
N MET A 283 6.35 2.20 -4.36
CA MET A 283 7.01 1.46 -5.44
C MET A 283 8.44 1.93 -5.70
N ALA A 284 8.95 2.88 -4.89
CA ALA A 284 10.32 3.41 -5.00
C ALA A 284 11.45 2.38 -4.78
N LYS A 285 11.11 1.16 -4.33
CA LYS A 285 12.03 0.01 -4.32
C LYS A 285 12.37 -0.49 -5.73
N PHE A 286 11.45 -0.40 -6.69
CA PHE A 286 11.63 -0.75 -8.11
C PHE A 286 12.36 0.34 -8.92
N GLN A 287 13.21 1.14 -8.26
CA GLN A 287 14.05 2.12 -8.96
C GLN A 287 15.28 1.43 -9.57
N SER A 288 15.65 1.84 -10.77
CA SER A 288 16.76 1.26 -11.54
C SER A 288 18.09 1.31 -10.78
N TYR A 289 18.98 0.33 -11.01
CA TYR A 289 20.30 0.26 -10.40
C TYR A 289 21.22 1.39 -10.93
N GLY A 290 21.18 2.54 -10.25
CA GLY A 290 22.08 3.68 -10.49
C GLY A 290 23.34 3.67 -9.60
N ASP A 291 24.16 4.71 -9.75
CA ASP A 291 25.30 5.08 -8.90
C ASP A 291 24.93 5.41 -7.45
N HIS A 292 23.67 5.79 -7.20
CA HIS A 292 23.13 6.12 -5.89
C HIS A 292 21.72 5.55 -5.67
N ILE A 293 21.30 5.45 -4.41
CA ILE A 293 19.96 4.98 -4.02
C ILE A 293 19.04 6.20 -3.81
N ARG A 294 18.54 6.73 -4.93
CA ARG A 294 17.65 7.92 -5.04
C ARG A 294 16.67 8.10 -3.87
N SER A 295 15.97 7.05 -3.46
CA SER A 295 15.03 7.07 -2.31
C SER A 295 15.37 6.05 -1.22
N ILE A 296 16.61 6.03 -0.71
CA ILE A 296 17.14 5.06 0.29
C ILE A 296 16.17 4.68 1.43
N ASN A 297 15.45 5.65 2.00
CA ASN A 297 14.48 5.41 3.07
C ASN A 297 13.27 4.57 2.61
N ARG A 298 12.74 4.81 1.39
CA ARG A 298 11.61 4.06 0.80
C ARG A 298 12.04 2.76 0.13
N TRP A 299 13.26 2.73 -0.37
CA TRP A 299 13.86 1.58 -1.01
C TRP A 299 13.98 0.40 -0.02
N ASN A 300 14.38 0.68 1.23
CA ASN A 300 14.40 -0.29 2.32
C ASN A 300 13.01 -0.64 2.94
N LEU A 301 11.88 -0.36 2.28
CA LEU A 301 10.53 -0.64 2.81
C LEU A 301 10.32 -2.12 3.18
N ASN A 302 10.97 -3.05 2.48
CA ASN A 302 10.86 -4.48 2.76
C ASN A 302 11.67 -4.88 4.01
N GLY A 303 12.91 -4.41 4.14
CA GLY A 303 13.78 -4.67 5.31
C GLY A 303 13.41 -3.87 6.57
N ARG A 304 12.39 -2.98 6.50
CA ARG A 304 12.08 -1.99 7.55
C ARG A 304 11.89 -2.54 8.96
N ASN A 305 11.39 -3.77 9.11
CA ASN A 305 11.11 -4.38 10.41
C ASN A 305 12.39 -5.08 10.92
N PHE A 306 12.97 -5.95 10.09
CA PHE A 306 14.30 -6.54 10.27
C PHE A 306 15.35 -5.50 10.73
N ASP A 307 15.54 -4.41 9.97
CA ASP A 307 16.55 -3.38 10.27
C ASP A 307 16.28 -2.67 11.61
N ARG A 308 15.02 -2.45 11.96
CA ARG A 308 14.63 -1.82 13.23
C ARG A 308 14.77 -2.75 14.43
N TYR A 309 14.74 -4.07 14.22
CA TYR A 309 14.95 -5.05 15.28
C TYR A 309 16.44 -5.35 15.49
N PHE A 310 17.20 -5.58 14.41
CA PHE A 310 18.58 -6.10 14.47
C PHE A 310 19.69 -5.03 14.40
N LEU A 311 19.35 -3.73 14.32
CA LEU A 311 20.31 -2.60 14.31
C LEU A 311 19.97 -1.53 15.36
N ASN A 312 19.18 -1.87 16.39
CA ASN A 312 18.65 -0.91 17.36
C ASN A 312 19.67 -0.45 18.42
N GLU A 313 20.77 -1.17 18.64
CA GLU A 313 21.81 -0.83 19.62
C GLU A 313 22.90 0.06 19.02
N LEU A 314 23.19 -0.10 17.73
CA LEU A 314 24.29 0.60 17.07
C LEU A 314 24.09 2.12 17.04
N ASN A 315 25.09 2.86 17.52
CA ASN A 315 25.15 4.32 17.45
C ASN A 315 25.75 4.79 16.10
N VAL A 316 25.90 6.11 15.92
CA VAL A 316 26.41 6.67 14.66
C VAL A 316 27.88 6.31 14.41
N GLN A 317 28.69 6.19 15.46
CA GLN A 317 30.11 5.82 15.39
C GLN A 317 30.28 4.34 15.03
N ASP A 318 29.42 3.44 15.51
CA ASP A 318 29.37 2.06 15.06
C ASP A 318 29.07 1.98 13.56
N TRP A 319 28.10 2.77 13.09
CA TRP A 319 27.77 2.87 11.67
C TRP A 319 28.94 3.39 10.85
N GLU A 320 29.57 4.50 11.24
CA GLU A 320 30.75 5.03 10.57
C GLU A 320 31.92 4.03 10.55
N THR A 321 32.09 3.25 11.61
CA THR A 321 33.10 2.18 11.69
C THR A 321 32.82 1.06 10.70
N GLN A 322 31.59 0.53 10.66
CA GLN A 322 31.23 -0.53 9.70
C GLN A 322 31.25 -0.03 8.24
N ILE A 323 30.83 1.22 8.00
CA ILE A 323 30.94 1.88 6.68
C ILE A 323 32.41 1.95 6.24
N THR A 324 33.30 2.44 7.09
CA THR A 324 34.74 2.57 6.79
C THR A 324 35.39 1.19 6.56
N TYR A 325 34.97 0.17 7.33
CA TYR A 325 35.38 -1.22 7.11
C TYR A 325 34.94 -1.73 5.73
N VAL A 326 33.67 -1.53 5.35
CA VAL A 326 33.15 -1.96 4.04
C VAL A 326 33.84 -1.22 2.88
N GLN A 327 34.08 0.08 3.02
CA GLN A 327 34.76 0.90 2.02
C GLN A 327 36.24 0.48 1.82
N SER A 328 36.94 0.10 2.90
CA SER A 328 38.36 -0.30 2.84
C SER A 328 38.58 -1.75 2.43
N LYS A 329 37.64 -2.67 2.72
CA LYS A 329 37.76 -4.09 2.32
C LYS A 329 37.31 -4.38 0.89
N LEU A 330 36.31 -3.67 0.39
CA LEU A 330 35.86 -3.81 -1.00
C LEU A 330 36.67 -2.89 -1.93
N THR A 331 37.94 -3.22 -2.16
CA THR A 331 38.82 -2.49 -3.09
C THR A 331 38.30 -2.60 -4.54
N ASP A 332 38.79 -1.73 -5.43
CA ASP A 332 38.42 -1.78 -6.87
C ASP A 332 38.76 -3.13 -7.50
N GLN A 333 39.86 -3.77 -7.08
CA GLN A 333 40.23 -5.12 -7.51
C GLN A 333 39.22 -6.17 -7.01
N VAL A 334 38.83 -6.12 -5.73
CA VAL A 334 37.83 -7.04 -5.15
C VAL A 334 36.48 -6.89 -5.85
N ILE A 335 36.07 -5.66 -6.18
CA ILE A 335 34.84 -5.41 -6.96
C ILE A 335 34.99 -5.93 -8.40
N ALA A 336 36.10 -5.65 -9.08
CA ALA A 336 36.31 -6.12 -10.45
C ALA A 336 36.32 -7.66 -10.54
N ASP A 337 36.99 -8.34 -9.60
CA ASP A 337 37.09 -9.81 -9.57
C ASP A 337 35.79 -10.48 -9.11
N ALA A 338 34.98 -9.80 -8.29
CA ALA A 338 33.60 -10.19 -8.01
C ALA A 338 32.72 -10.14 -9.26
N VAL A 339 32.78 -9.04 -10.03
CA VAL A 339 31.97 -8.89 -11.25
C VAL A 339 32.45 -9.85 -12.37
N LYS A 340 33.74 -10.20 -12.42
CA LYS A 340 34.31 -11.24 -13.32
C LYS A 340 33.82 -12.67 -13.04
N GLN A 341 33.10 -12.96 -11.96
CA GLN A 341 32.49 -14.29 -11.73
C GLN A 341 31.33 -14.59 -12.70
N MET A 342 30.84 -13.59 -13.43
CA MET A 342 29.84 -13.78 -14.48
C MET A 342 30.48 -14.40 -15.74
N PRO A 343 29.73 -15.16 -16.56
CA PRO A 343 30.24 -15.67 -17.83
C PRO A 343 30.83 -14.55 -18.71
N ALA A 344 31.96 -14.81 -19.38
CA ALA A 344 32.77 -13.77 -20.02
C ALA A 344 32.02 -12.91 -21.07
N ASN A 345 31.04 -13.49 -21.76
CA ASN A 345 30.12 -12.78 -22.67
C ASN A 345 29.13 -11.86 -21.92
N ILE A 346 28.63 -12.27 -20.76
CA ILE A 346 27.78 -11.45 -19.87
C ILE A 346 28.62 -10.31 -19.29
N TYR A 347 29.83 -10.61 -18.80
CA TYR A 347 30.78 -9.59 -18.34
C TYR A 347 31.10 -8.55 -19.42
N LYS A 348 31.26 -8.96 -20.69
CA LYS A 348 31.46 -8.05 -21.82
C LYS A 348 30.24 -7.14 -22.09
N LEU A 349 29.03 -7.55 -21.71
CA LEU A 349 27.79 -6.80 -21.95
C LEU A 349 27.40 -5.86 -20.79
N SER A 350 27.65 -6.23 -19.52
CA SER A 350 27.23 -5.44 -18.34
C SER A 350 28.33 -5.16 -17.31
N GLY A 351 29.46 -5.88 -17.35
CA GLY A 351 30.44 -5.92 -16.26
C GLY A 351 31.11 -4.57 -15.95
N ALA A 352 31.49 -3.80 -16.98
CA ALA A 352 32.11 -2.50 -16.79
C ALA A 352 31.16 -1.48 -16.12
N GLU A 353 29.88 -1.47 -16.52
CA GLU A 353 28.85 -0.60 -15.96
C GLU A 353 28.53 -0.97 -14.50
N ILE A 354 28.38 -2.27 -14.20
CA ILE A 354 28.14 -2.77 -12.85
C ILE A 354 29.32 -2.47 -11.93
N THR A 355 30.57 -2.68 -12.40
CA THR A 355 31.79 -2.34 -11.66
C THR A 355 31.86 -0.85 -11.33
N GLY A 356 31.60 0.03 -12.33
CA GLY A 356 31.58 1.48 -12.12
C GLY A 356 30.50 1.93 -11.12
N LYS A 357 29.29 1.36 -11.20
CA LYS A 357 28.19 1.66 -10.26
C LYS A 357 28.46 1.15 -8.84
N LEU A 358 29.06 -0.04 -8.68
CA LEU A 358 29.50 -0.57 -7.38
C LEU A 358 30.56 0.33 -6.73
N ILE A 359 31.57 0.74 -7.51
CA ILE A 359 32.62 1.68 -7.08
C ILE A 359 32.01 3.02 -6.65
N ALA A 360 31.12 3.60 -7.46
CA ALA A 360 30.44 4.85 -7.13
C ALA A 360 29.63 4.74 -5.83
N ARG A 361 28.79 3.69 -5.71
CA ARG A 361 28.00 3.41 -4.49
C ARG A 361 28.86 3.26 -3.24
N ARG A 362 29.98 2.54 -3.34
CA ARG A 362 30.93 2.36 -2.25
C ARG A 362 31.56 3.69 -1.86
N ASN A 363 31.95 4.51 -2.82
CA ASN A 363 32.56 5.81 -2.55
C ASN A 363 31.58 6.76 -1.82
N ILE A 364 30.29 6.75 -2.18
CA ILE A 364 29.25 7.55 -1.48
C ILE A 364 28.56 6.83 -0.29
N LEU A 365 29.01 5.63 0.09
CA LEU A 365 28.29 4.75 1.04
C LEU A 365 28.00 5.47 2.37
N LYS A 366 28.94 6.27 2.89
CA LYS A 366 28.76 7.06 4.10
C LYS A 366 27.56 8.00 4.03
N GLN A 367 27.36 8.68 2.91
CA GLN A 367 26.23 9.60 2.72
C GLN A 367 24.88 8.85 2.70
N GLN A 368 24.81 7.73 1.98
CA GLN A 368 23.58 6.94 1.84
C GLN A 368 23.22 6.22 3.15
N ALA A 369 24.18 5.56 3.78
CA ALA A 369 23.98 4.82 5.01
C ALA A 369 23.64 5.73 6.19
N LEU A 370 24.32 6.88 6.36
CA LEU A 370 23.98 7.82 7.45
C LEU A 370 22.68 8.59 7.21
N LYS A 371 22.18 8.67 5.97
CA LYS A 371 20.81 9.14 5.69
C LYS A 371 19.77 8.12 6.16
N TYR A 372 20.04 6.82 5.97
CA TYR A 372 19.17 5.75 6.44
C TYR A 372 19.21 5.56 7.97
N TYR A 373 20.40 5.59 8.59
CA TYR A 373 20.60 5.53 10.04
C TYR A 373 19.71 6.54 10.79
N ARG A 374 19.71 7.81 10.37
CA ARG A 374 18.87 8.86 10.96
C ARG A 374 17.38 8.54 10.82
N PHE A 375 16.97 8.04 9.66
CA PHE A 375 15.57 7.69 9.40
C PHE A 375 15.07 6.52 10.25
N ILE A 376 15.87 5.48 10.48
CA ILE A 376 15.47 4.39 11.38
C ILE A 376 15.65 4.75 12.87
N SER A 377 16.57 5.66 13.20
CA SER A 377 16.83 6.10 14.58
C SER A 377 15.86 7.18 15.08
N ALA A 378 15.09 7.83 14.22
CA ALA A 378 14.05 8.80 14.62
C ALA A 378 13.01 8.20 15.59
N THR A 379 12.83 6.88 15.58
CA THR A 379 12.08 6.15 16.61
C THR A 379 12.81 4.85 16.88
N VAL A 380 13.25 4.54 18.09
CA VAL A 380 13.94 3.27 18.39
C VAL A 380 13.09 2.40 19.32
N GLU A 381 12.99 1.12 18.98
CA GLU A 381 12.20 0.11 19.69
C GLU A 381 13.15 -0.95 20.25
N ILE A 382 13.14 -1.10 21.58
CA ILE A 382 14.04 -1.97 22.33
C ILE A 382 13.17 -2.97 23.11
N PRO A 383 12.88 -4.14 22.51
CA PRO A 383 12.37 -5.28 23.27
C PRO A 383 13.51 -5.85 24.13
N ALA A 384 13.24 -6.01 25.42
CA ALA A 384 14.05 -6.84 26.30
C ALA A 384 13.58 -8.32 26.20
N SER A 385 13.52 -9.05 27.30
CA SER A 385 13.18 -10.48 27.34
C SER A 385 12.06 -10.82 28.33
N GLU A 386 11.68 -12.10 28.40
CA GLU A 386 10.77 -12.65 29.41
C GLU A 386 11.48 -12.96 30.75
N SER A 387 12.74 -12.52 30.90
CA SER A 387 13.52 -12.59 32.15
C SER A 387 13.27 -11.35 33.02
N ARG A 388 14.21 -10.96 33.89
CA ARG A 388 14.11 -9.75 34.71
C ARG A 388 15.21 -8.78 34.34
N GLU A 389 14.82 -7.60 33.90
CA GLU A 389 15.71 -6.54 33.46
C GLU A 389 15.62 -5.30 34.37
N TYR A 390 16.75 -4.61 34.47
CA TYR A 390 16.86 -3.26 35.01
C TYR A 390 17.21 -2.31 33.87
N PHE A 391 16.34 -1.35 33.60
CA PHE A 391 16.50 -0.30 32.60
C PHE A 391 16.95 0.98 33.31
N ASP A 392 18.23 1.29 33.22
CA ASP A 392 18.82 2.57 33.64
C ASP A 392 18.64 3.61 32.53
N ILE A 393 17.96 4.72 32.84
CA ILE A 393 17.52 5.74 31.88
C ILE A 393 17.96 7.11 32.40
N ILE A 394 19.08 7.62 31.89
CA ILE A 394 19.69 8.87 32.39
C ILE A 394 19.44 10.01 31.40
N ASN A 395 18.73 11.06 31.83
CA ASN A 395 18.68 12.33 31.10
C ASN A 395 20.02 13.05 31.29
N GLN A 396 20.67 13.42 30.18
CA GLN A 396 21.99 14.03 30.13
C GLN A 396 21.92 15.44 29.53
N ALA A 397 23.04 16.17 29.61
CA ALA A 397 23.23 17.46 28.96
C ALA A 397 22.89 17.41 27.45
N ASP A 398 22.59 18.57 26.87
CA ASP A 398 22.06 18.74 25.51
C ASP A 398 20.73 18.02 25.25
N GLY A 399 20.02 17.57 26.31
CA GLY A 399 18.78 16.80 26.20
C GLY A 399 18.97 15.37 25.68
N LYS A 400 20.18 14.83 25.76
CA LYS A 400 20.50 13.44 25.42
C LYS A 400 19.89 12.48 26.44
N VAL A 401 19.64 11.23 26.03
CA VAL A 401 19.18 10.16 26.93
C VAL A 401 20.10 8.96 26.79
N ALA A 402 20.76 8.55 27.87
CA ALA A 402 21.45 7.27 27.92
C ALA A 402 20.49 6.18 28.40
N VAL A 403 20.52 5.02 27.73
CA VAL A 403 19.78 3.83 28.12
C VAL A 403 20.76 2.67 28.28
N THR A 404 20.81 2.07 29.46
CA THR A 404 21.53 0.83 29.75
C THR A 404 20.54 -0.20 30.27
N ILE A 405 20.51 -1.40 29.69
CA ILE A 405 19.67 -2.51 30.18
C ILE A 405 20.59 -3.58 30.73
N SER A 406 20.30 -4.09 31.93
CA SER A 406 21.12 -5.09 32.63
C SER A 406 20.26 -6.20 33.24
N LYS A 407 20.80 -7.42 33.30
CA LYS A 407 20.17 -8.56 33.99
C LYS A 407 19.98 -8.25 35.48
N LEU A 408 18.78 -8.50 36.01
CA LEU A 408 18.43 -8.30 37.42
C LEU A 408 18.17 -9.64 38.14
N LYS A 409 19.03 -10.00 39.11
CA LYS A 409 18.82 -11.24 39.88
C LYS A 409 17.65 -11.12 40.86
N LYS A 410 17.10 -12.28 41.25
CA LYS A 410 16.08 -12.39 42.32
C LYS A 410 16.52 -11.76 43.66
N SER A 411 17.82 -11.59 43.89
CA SER A 411 18.42 -10.92 45.06
C SER A 411 18.57 -9.40 44.92
N GLY A 412 18.08 -8.78 43.83
CA GLY A 412 18.26 -7.34 43.55
C GLY A 412 19.64 -6.96 43.00
N LYS A 413 20.61 -7.90 42.94
CA LYS A 413 21.92 -7.63 42.36
C LYS A 413 21.84 -7.56 40.82
N LEU A 414 22.39 -6.49 40.25
CA LEU A 414 22.65 -6.35 38.82
C LEU A 414 23.80 -7.27 38.38
N GLU A 415 23.67 -7.83 37.17
CA GLU A 415 24.70 -8.66 36.53
C GLU A 415 25.12 -8.04 35.19
N ARG A 416 24.93 -8.75 34.06
CA ARG A 416 25.46 -8.35 32.76
C ARG A 416 24.57 -7.30 32.09
N THR A 417 25.18 -6.24 31.56
CA THR A 417 24.55 -5.36 30.56
C THR A 417 24.19 -6.14 29.30
N THR A 418 22.95 -6.00 28.82
CA THR A 418 22.41 -6.67 27.62
C THR A 418 22.11 -5.70 26.48
N TYR A 419 22.07 -4.40 26.76
CA TYR A 419 21.92 -3.33 25.77
C TYR A 419 22.54 -2.04 26.30
N GLN A 420 23.25 -1.26 25.48
CA GLN A 420 23.63 0.12 25.84
C GLN A 420 23.66 1.07 24.65
N ARG A 421 22.94 2.21 24.74
CA ARG A 421 22.97 3.28 23.73
C ARG A 421 22.72 4.66 24.34
N ILE A 422 23.43 5.67 23.84
CA ILE A 422 23.09 7.09 24.06
C ILE A 422 22.33 7.61 22.84
N PHE A 423 21.23 8.32 23.10
CA PHE A 423 20.34 8.89 22.10
C PHE A 423 20.49 10.41 22.06
N ASP A 424 20.64 10.93 20.85
CA ASP A 424 20.77 12.36 20.57
C ASP A 424 19.44 12.92 20.02
N PRO A 425 18.91 14.03 20.58
CA PRO A 425 17.64 14.60 20.15
C PRO A 425 17.67 15.20 18.73
N ALA A 426 18.85 15.46 18.16
CA ALA A 426 18.98 15.84 16.74
C ALA A 426 18.81 14.64 15.78
N VAL A 427 18.62 13.42 16.31
CA VAL A 427 18.46 12.17 15.55
C VAL A 427 17.26 11.32 16.02
N THR A 428 16.82 11.46 17.26
CA THR A 428 15.87 10.54 17.92
C THR A 428 14.66 11.31 18.48
N ASP A 429 13.48 11.14 17.91
CA ASP A 429 12.24 11.74 18.45
C ASP A 429 11.68 10.91 19.63
N GLU A 430 11.86 9.59 19.59
CA GLU A 430 11.13 8.64 20.45
C GLU A 430 11.92 7.35 20.74
N ILE A 431 11.96 6.93 22.00
CA ILE A 431 12.50 5.65 22.49
C ILE A 431 11.35 4.84 23.10
N ARG A 432 11.24 3.57 22.74
CA ARG A 432 10.21 2.64 23.24
C ARG A 432 10.89 1.42 23.87
N LEU A 433 10.87 1.36 25.20
CA LEU A 433 11.42 0.29 26.03
C LEU A 433 10.31 -0.69 26.40
N TYR A 434 10.52 -1.99 26.21
CA TYR A 434 9.54 -3.02 26.55
C TYR A 434 10.14 -4.08 27.47
N GLY A 435 9.52 -4.28 28.65
CA GLY A 435 9.87 -5.35 29.61
C GLY A 435 9.32 -6.73 29.24
N ILE A 436 8.33 -6.81 28.35
CA ILE A 436 7.77 -8.04 27.75
C ILE A 436 7.08 -9.00 28.75
N ASP A 437 7.74 -9.52 29.78
CA ASP A 437 7.15 -10.38 30.82
C ASP A 437 7.55 -10.05 32.25
N GLY A 438 8.74 -9.49 32.48
CA GLY A 438 9.49 -9.65 33.72
C GLY A 438 8.92 -9.15 35.05
N LYS A 439 9.84 -9.02 36.01
CA LYS A 439 9.63 -8.16 37.19
C LYS A 439 10.65 -7.06 37.06
N ASP A 440 10.36 -6.15 36.16
CA ASP A 440 11.34 -5.24 35.61
C ASP A 440 11.37 -3.93 36.38
N VAL A 441 12.53 -3.28 36.32
CA VAL A 441 12.76 -2.01 37.00
C VAL A 441 13.18 -0.98 35.97
N PHE A 442 12.29 -0.04 35.67
CA PHE A 442 12.61 1.16 34.89
C PHE A 442 13.02 2.26 35.87
N ALA A 443 14.28 2.68 35.84
CA ALA A 443 14.82 3.70 36.72
C ALA A 443 15.23 4.94 35.89
N VAL A 444 14.61 6.08 36.19
CA VAL A 444 14.83 7.34 35.47
C VAL A 444 15.58 8.33 36.35
N HIS A 445 16.76 8.71 35.87
CA HIS A 445 17.73 9.55 36.55
C HIS A 445 18.05 10.82 35.76
N GLY A 446 18.61 11.83 36.43
CA GLY A 446 18.98 13.11 35.83
C GLY A 446 17.78 14.04 35.61
N ASN A 447 17.90 15.28 36.08
CA ASN A 447 16.86 16.32 35.98
C ASN A 447 16.97 17.20 34.71
N GLU A 448 17.93 16.92 33.83
CA GLU A 448 18.10 17.62 32.55
C GLU A 448 16.86 17.48 31.65
N HIS A 449 16.56 18.52 30.88
CA HIS A 449 15.42 18.52 29.98
C HIS A 449 15.75 17.82 28.64
N SER A 450 15.18 16.65 28.42
CA SER A 450 15.18 16.00 27.11
C SER A 450 13.86 16.21 26.34
N PRO A 451 13.91 16.58 25.05
CA PRO A 451 12.74 16.56 24.17
C PRO A 451 12.42 15.14 23.67
N ILE A 452 13.30 14.15 23.85
CA ILE A 452 13.09 12.78 23.39
C ILE A 452 11.92 12.15 24.15
N THR A 453 10.97 11.55 23.43
CA THR A 453 9.85 10.85 24.04
C THR A 453 10.26 9.47 24.52
N VAL A 454 10.33 9.25 25.84
CA VAL A 454 10.64 7.95 26.44
C VAL A 454 9.34 7.25 26.84
N ARG A 455 9.05 6.10 26.23
CA ARG A 455 7.98 5.19 26.64
C ARG A 455 8.58 3.98 27.34
N MET A 456 8.24 3.81 28.62
CA MET A 456 8.48 2.61 29.40
C MET A 456 7.21 1.77 29.33
N VAL A 457 7.32 0.53 28.85
CA VAL A 457 6.19 -0.39 28.66
C VAL A 457 6.48 -1.67 29.46
N GLY A 458 5.59 -2.01 30.41
CA GLY A 458 5.71 -3.20 31.25
C GLY A 458 5.48 -4.52 30.49
N GLY A 459 5.46 -5.62 31.24
CA GLY A 459 5.33 -6.99 30.76
C GLY A 459 4.01 -7.67 31.14
N LYS A 460 4.07 -8.96 31.49
CA LYS A 460 2.93 -9.75 32.00
C LYS A 460 3.04 -9.96 33.52
N GLY A 461 4.19 -9.66 34.13
CA GLY A 461 4.52 -9.88 35.54
C GLY A 461 4.04 -8.78 36.49
N GLU A 462 4.97 -8.18 37.23
CA GLU A 462 4.76 -7.12 38.22
C GLU A 462 5.96 -6.17 38.20
N ASP A 463 5.79 -4.99 37.60
CA ASP A 463 6.88 -4.07 37.23
C ASP A 463 7.00 -2.86 38.16
N THR A 464 8.16 -2.20 38.12
CA THR A 464 8.51 -1.07 38.98
C THR A 464 9.11 0.08 38.17
N PHE A 465 8.60 1.29 38.39
CA PHE A 465 8.95 2.49 37.64
C PHE A 465 9.42 3.58 38.61
N LEU A 466 10.73 3.65 38.82
CA LEU A 466 11.39 4.63 39.68
C LEU A 466 11.71 5.88 38.87
N ILE A 467 11.39 7.06 39.41
CA ILE A 467 11.79 8.35 38.84
C ILE A 467 12.31 9.21 39.99
N ASP A 468 13.54 9.70 39.87
CA ASP A 468 14.20 10.45 40.95
C ASP A 468 13.36 11.62 41.47
N SER A 469 13.47 11.88 42.77
CA SER A 469 12.67 12.90 43.47
C SER A 469 12.97 14.34 43.05
N ASN A 470 14.13 14.58 42.44
CA ASN A 470 14.52 15.87 41.85
C ASN A 470 13.93 16.09 40.44
N ILE A 471 13.44 15.04 39.77
CA ILE A 471 12.76 15.14 38.47
C ILE A 471 11.32 15.62 38.72
N THR A 472 11.13 16.94 38.64
CA THR A 472 9.81 17.57 38.76
C THR A 472 9.14 17.69 37.39
N GLY A 473 7.81 17.50 37.35
CA GLY A 473 7.02 17.55 36.12
C GLY A 473 7.13 16.29 35.24
N LYS A 474 6.17 16.15 34.31
CA LYS A 474 6.00 14.93 33.52
C LYS A 474 7.06 14.74 32.44
N GLY A 475 7.51 15.83 31.81
CA GLY A 475 8.33 15.78 30.60
C GLY A 475 7.71 14.90 29.51
N ASN A 476 8.54 14.41 28.59
CA ASN A 476 8.09 13.49 27.53
C ASN A 476 8.17 12.00 27.97
N ARG A 477 8.00 11.74 29.27
CA ARG A 477 8.04 10.39 29.88
C ARG A 477 6.64 9.78 29.97
N TYR A 478 6.50 8.56 29.48
CA TYR A 478 5.24 7.80 29.50
C TYR A 478 5.45 6.42 30.12
N VAL A 479 4.53 6.00 30.99
CA VAL A 479 4.48 4.66 31.60
C VAL A 479 3.24 3.94 31.11
N TYR A 480 3.40 2.79 30.47
CA TYR A 480 2.33 1.90 30.02
C TYR A 480 2.39 0.60 30.78
N ASP A 481 1.29 0.22 31.43
CA ASP A 481 1.21 -1.03 32.15
C ASP A 481 -0.23 -1.49 32.41
N ARG A 482 -0.37 -2.71 32.92
CA ARG A 482 -1.65 -3.23 33.42
C ARG A 482 -2.09 -2.52 34.70
N SER A 483 -3.36 -2.14 34.77
CA SER A 483 -3.98 -1.53 35.96
C SER A 483 -4.55 -2.55 36.95
N ASP A 484 -4.58 -3.84 36.59
CA ASP A 484 -5.04 -4.95 37.43
C ASP A 484 -3.87 -5.79 38.00
N LYS A 485 -2.67 -5.21 38.00
CA LYS A 485 -1.42 -5.79 38.49
C LYS A 485 -0.83 -4.95 39.62
N LYS A 486 0.01 -5.57 40.45
CA LYS A 486 0.64 -4.92 41.63
C LYS A 486 1.89 -4.12 41.25
N ASN A 487 1.75 -3.26 40.25
CA ASN A 487 2.85 -2.50 39.67
C ASN A 487 3.18 -1.27 40.52
N ASN A 488 4.46 -0.98 40.71
CA ASN A 488 4.94 0.17 41.47
C ASN A 488 5.13 1.37 40.53
N LEU A 489 4.11 2.22 40.43
CA LEU A 489 4.06 3.36 39.50
C LEU A 489 4.62 4.64 40.14
N PRO A 490 5.23 5.56 39.36
CA PRO A 490 5.74 6.81 39.90
C PRO A 490 4.59 7.79 40.17
N LYS A 491 4.88 8.92 40.82
CA LYS A 491 3.86 9.96 41.03
C LYS A 491 3.34 10.43 39.67
N SER A 492 2.03 10.63 39.57
CA SER A 492 1.36 11.11 38.34
C SER A 492 1.78 12.53 37.92
N SER A 493 2.58 13.23 38.73
CA SER A 493 3.27 14.48 38.41
C SER A 493 4.61 14.29 37.68
N GLN A 494 5.25 13.11 37.75
CA GLN A 494 6.59 12.82 37.20
C GLN A 494 6.56 12.15 35.80
N ALA A 495 5.45 11.52 35.42
CA ALA A 495 5.25 10.90 34.11
C ALA A 495 3.78 10.86 33.66
N HIS A 496 3.56 10.65 32.37
CA HIS A 496 2.24 10.36 31.80
C HIS A 496 1.90 8.88 31.96
N LEU A 497 1.17 8.55 33.03
CA LEU A 497 0.65 7.19 33.26
C LEU A 497 -0.45 6.84 32.24
N ARG A 498 -0.35 5.66 31.63
CA ARG A 498 -1.22 5.16 30.55
C ARG A 498 -1.55 3.68 30.79
N VAL A 499 -2.16 3.40 31.93
CA VAL A 499 -2.50 2.03 32.37
C VAL A 499 -3.88 1.56 31.89
N SER A 500 -4.07 0.24 31.77
CA SER A 500 -5.35 -0.36 31.35
C SER A 500 -5.51 -1.81 31.85
N THR A 501 -6.73 -2.34 31.86
CA THR A 501 -6.99 -3.79 32.06
C THR A 501 -6.82 -4.60 30.76
N ASP A 502 -6.79 -3.93 29.60
CA ASP A 502 -6.53 -4.54 28.30
C ASP A 502 -5.04 -4.92 28.16
N THR A 503 -4.74 -6.20 27.92
CA THR A 503 -3.36 -6.70 27.76
C THR A 503 -2.63 -6.09 26.56
N GLY A 504 -3.35 -5.50 25.59
CA GLY A 504 -2.80 -4.67 24.52
C GLY A 504 -2.00 -3.46 25.04
N VAL A 505 -2.18 -3.04 26.29
CA VAL A 505 -1.37 -1.98 26.93
C VAL A 505 0.12 -2.33 27.03
N ASN A 506 0.48 -3.62 27.00
CA ASN A 506 1.86 -4.09 27.03
C ASN A 506 2.28 -4.82 25.73
N SER A 507 1.48 -4.75 24.67
CA SER A 507 1.81 -5.44 23.41
C SER A 507 3.03 -4.85 22.69
N TYR A 508 3.84 -5.76 22.14
CA TYR A 508 4.92 -5.49 21.18
C TYR A 508 4.63 -6.24 19.87
N HIS A 509 4.95 -5.62 18.73
CA HIS A 509 4.65 -6.17 17.40
C HIS A 509 5.85 -5.97 16.46
N ALA A 510 6.77 -6.94 16.42
CA ALA A 510 8.02 -6.86 15.64
C ALA A 510 7.83 -6.53 14.13
N LEU A 511 6.71 -6.94 13.53
CA LEU A 511 6.39 -6.66 12.12
C LEU A 511 5.49 -5.43 11.90
N GLY A 512 5.13 -4.72 12.97
CA GLY A 512 4.10 -3.68 12.98
C GLY A 512 4.51 -2.30 12.46
N TYR A 513 5.78 -2.07 12.11
CA TYR A 513 6.23 -0.72 11.73
C TYR A 513 5.65 -0.31 10.37
N LYS A 514 5.06 0.89 10.34
CA LYS A 514 4.47 1.53 9.15
C LYS A 514 5.17 2.86 8.91
N TYR A 515 5.46 3.20 7.67
CA TYR A 515 6.04 4.51 7.32
C TYR A 515 4.96 5.59 7.22
N ASN A 516 5.28 6.82 7.66
CA ASN A 516 4.56 8.04 7.26
C ASN A 516 4.67 8.22 5.74
N PHE A 517 3.72 8.88 5.08
CA PHE A 517 3.85 9.20 3.64
C PHE A 517 3.09 10.47 3.24
N LEU A 518 3.59 11.13 2.20
CA LEU A 518 2.94 12.24 1.48
C LEU A 518 2.80 11.81 0.02
N GLN A 519 1.57 11.59 -0.46
CA GLN A 519 1.28 11.11 -1.80
C GLN A 519 0.41 12.13 -2.55
N PRO A 520 0.94 12.84 -3.56
CA PRO A 520 0.13 13.54 -4.53
C PRO A 520 -0.52 12.54 -5.51
N LEU A 521 -1.78 12.76 -5.84
CA LEU A 521 -2.51 12.09 -6.92
C LEU A 521 -3.02 13.16 -7.87
N ILE A 522 -2.60 13.13 -9.14
CA ILE A 522 -2.97 14.12 -10.16
C ILE A 522 -3.95 13.48 -11.15
N LEU A 523 -5.06 14.16 -11.42
CA LEU A 523 -6.11 13.76 -12.36
C LEU A 523 -6.48 14.96 -13.26
N GLY A 524 -6.88 14.66 -14.50
CA GLY A 524 -7.46 15.64 -15.41
C GLY A 524 -8.89 15.26 -15.78
N SER A 525 -9.78 16.24 -15.88
CA SER A 525 -11.15 16.05 -16.37
C SER A 525 -11.56 17.17 -17.33
N TYR A 526 -12.61 16.96 -18.11
CA TYR A 526 -13.19 17.99 -18.97
C TYR A 526 -14.71 17.98 -18.84
N ASN A 527 -15.34 19.16 -18.79
CA ASN A 527 -16.79 19.31 -18.92
C ASN A 527 -17.15 20.67 -19.54
N SER A 528 -18.39 20.83 -20.01
CA SER A 528 -18.85 22.03 -20.73
C SER A 528 -19.09 23.28 -19.87
N ASP A 529 -18.81 23.21 -18.58
CA ASP A 529 -19.18 24.23 -17.59
C ASP A 529 -17.90 24.81 -16.94
N TYR A 530 -16.87 23.98 -16.81
CA TYR A 530 -15.55 24.32 -16.26
C TYR A 530 -14.39 24.19 -17.26
N GLY A 531 -14.66 23.73 -18.49
CA GLY A 531 -13.65 23.45 -19.50
C GLY A 531 -12.75 22.26 -19.11
N LEU A 532 -11.46 22.36 -19.46
CA LEU A 532 -10.43 21.49 -18.89
C LEU A 532 -10.28 21.79 -17.40
N GLN A 533 -10.07 20.74 -16.60
CA GLN A 533 -9.85 20.83 -15.17
C GLN A 533 -8.59 20.04 -14.77
N LEU A 534 -7.83 20.58 -13.82
CA LEU A 534 -6.71 19.89 -13.18
C LEU A 534 -7.05 19.67 -11.70
N MET A 535 -7.13 18.41 -11.29
CA MET A 535 -7.38 17.99 -9.91
C MET A 535 -6.12 17.36 -9.31
N THR A 536 -5.76 17.74 -8.08
CA THR A 536 -4.66 17.11 -7.32
C THR A 536 -5.07 16.87 -5.87
N ASP A 537 -5.04 15.63 -5.40
CA ASP A 537 -5.20 15.26 -3.97
C ASP A 537 -3.83 15.06 -3.31
N PHE A 538 -3.55 15.83 -2.25
CA PHE A 538 -2.34 15.70 -1.44
C PHE A 538 -2.63 14.93 -0.15
N ILE A 539 -2.39 13.61 -0.18
CA ILE A 539 -2.61 12.73 0.98
C ILE A 539 -1.37 12.73 1.89
N TYR A 540 -1.45 13.30 3.10
CA TYR A 540 -0.42 13.15 4.13
C TYR A 540 -0.90 12.28 5.29
N GLN A 541 -0.25 11.13 5.51
CA GLN A 541 -0.59 10.21 6.59
C GLN A 541 0.60 10.04 7.55
N LYS A 542 0.37 10.34 8.84
CA LYS A 542 1.33 10.14 9.92
C LYS A 542 0.91 8.96 10.80
N GLN A 543 1.84 8.03 10.97
CA GLN A 543 1.77 6.88 11.86
C GLN A 543 2.14 7.31 13.29
N GLY A 544 1.74 6.52 14.30
CA GLY A 544 2.08 6.83 15.70
C GLY A 544 1.94 5.64 16.63
N PHE A 545 2.51 5.76 17.83
CA PHE A 545 2.52 4.69 18.82
C PHE A 545 1.10 4.20 19.14
N ARG A 546 0.83 2.93 18.85
CA ARG A 546 -0.48 2.25 19.02
C ARG A 546 -1.67 3.00 18.39
N LYS A 547 -1.44 3.66 17.26
CA LYS A 547 -2.48 4.28 16.43
C LYS A 547 -2.65 3.50 15.14
N ASP A 548 -3.76 2.79 14.99
CA ASP A 548 -4.11 2.04 13.79
C ASP A 548 -5.44 2.56 13.20
N PRO A 549 -5.60 2.68 11.87
CA PRO A 549 -4.60 2.43 10.80
C PRO A 549 -3.49 3.49 10.68
N TYR A 550 -3.61 4.60 11.41
CA TYR A 550 -2.67 5.73 11.49
C TYR A 550 -2.98 6.63 12.69
N ALA A 551 -2.08 7.57 13.03
CA ALA A 551 -2.33 8.61 14.04
C ALA A 551 -3.15 9.76 13.48
N PHE A 552 -2.84 10.21 12.27
CA PHE A 552 -3.71 11.08 11.49
C PHE A 552 -3.52 10.91 9.98
N ARG A 553 -4.54 11.27 9.21
CA ARG A 553 -4.51 11.40 7.75
C ARG A 553 -5.14 12.73 7.36
N GLN A 554 -4.45 13.47 6.50
CA GLN A 554 -4.91 14.68 5.84
C GLN A 554 -5.05 14.38 4.34
N SER A 555 -6.10 14.88 3.70
CA SER A 555 -6.25 15.01 2.25
C SER A 555 -6.53 16.47 1.93
N LEU A 556 -6.00 16.95 0.80
CA LEU A 556 -6.31 18.26 0.24
C LEU A 556 -6.48 18.08 -1.26
N VAL A 557 -7.73 18.08 -1.73
CA VAL A 557 -8.07 18.10 -3.15
C VAL A 557 -8.07 19.55 -3.61
N VAL A 558 -7.21 19.87 -4.57
CA VAL A 558 -7.17 21.14 -5.30
C VAL A 558 -7.71 20.87 -6.70
N ASN A 559 -8.84 21.47 -7.08
CA ASN A 559 -9.43 21.33 -8.41
C ASN A 559 -9.58 22.71 -9.06
N TYR A 560 -8.84 22.94 -10.15
CA TYR A 560 -8.87 24.19 -10.91
C TYR A 560 -9.50 23.97 -12.30
N GLY A 561 -10.54 24.75 -12.62
CA GLY A 561 -11.28 24.71 -13.89
C GLY A 561 -10.92 25.89 -14.79
N PHE A 562 -10.15 25.62 -15.85
CA PHE A 562 -9.59 26.63 -16.75
C PHE A 562 -10.64 27.36 -17.59
N GLY A 563 -11.78 26.72 -17.91
CA GLY A 563 -12.85 27.35 -18.69
C GLY A 563 -13.72 28.33 -17.91
N ALA A 564 -13.65 28.29 -16.56
CA ALA A 564 -14.41 29.17 -15.67
C ALA A 564 -13.51 30.03 -14.76
N ASN A 565 -12.18 29.91 -14.87
CA ASN A 565 -11.21 30.46 -13.91
C ASN A 565 -11.57 30.13 -12.45
N SER A 566 -12.06 28.92 -12.20
CA SER A 566 -12.67 28.53 -10.92
C SER A 566 -11.75 27.66 -10.08
N LEU A 567 -11.78 27.84 -8.77
CA LEU A 567 -11.08 26.96 -7.83
C LEU A 567 -12.07 26.26 -6.88
N LEU A 568 -11.80 25.00 -6.58
CA LEU A 568 -12.40 24.25 -5.49
C LEU A 568 -11.26 23.64 -4.65
N LEU A 569 -11.35 23.81 -3.34
CA LEU A 569 -10.49 23.19 -2.34
C LEU A 569 -11.35 22.32 -1.44
N ASP A 570 -11.03 21.04 -1.32
CA ASP A 570 -11.67 20.12 -0.35
C ASP A 570 -10.59 19.53 0.55
N TYR A 571 -10.60 19.92 1.82
CA TYR A 571 -9.68 19.46 2.84
C TYR A 571 -10.41 18.56 3.83
N THR A 572 -9.89 17.35 4.02
CA THR A 572 -10.35 16.39 5.03
C THR A 572 -9.20 16.04 5.96
N GLY A 573 -9.36 16.30 7.26
CA GLY A 573 -8.39 15.93 8.29
C GLY A 573 -8.99 14.99 9.33
N GLU A 574 -8.49 13.75 9.41
CA GLU A 574 -8.91 12.75 10.39
C GLU A 574 -7.76 12.42 11.36
N PHE A 575 -8.00 12.59 12.66
CA PHE A 575 -7.05 12.32 13.74
C PHE A 575 -7.63 11.21 14.62
N LYS A 576 -6.90 10.08 14.76
CA LYS A 576 -7.42 8.89 15.41
C LYS A 576 -7.30 8.93 16.93
N GLN A 577 -8.39 8.58 17.62
CA GLN A 577 -8.45 8.42 19.08
C GLN A 577 -7.89 9.64 19.84
N VAL A 578 -8.43 10.83 19.56
CA VAL A 578 -8.03 12.09 20.22
C VAL A 578 -8.65 12.17 21.63
N ILE A 579 -9.89 11.71 21.80
CA ILE A 579 -10.59 11.67 23.09
C ILE A 579 -11.01 10.23 23.38
N GLY A 580 -10.20 9.49 24.14
CA GLY A 580 -10.44 8.07 24.41
C GLY A 580 -10.42 7.25 23.12
N LYS A 581 -11.54 6.60 22.78
CA LYS A 581 -11.72 5.89 21.49
C LYS A 581 -12.34 6.77 20.39
N SER A 582 -12.66 8.03 20.66
CA SER A 582 -13.24 8.96 19.68
C SER A 582 -12.18 9.64 18.82
N ASP A 583 -12.44 9.70 17.51
CA ASP A 583 -11.65 10.40 16.51
C ASP A 583 -12.06 11.89 16.45
N LEU A 584 -11.16 12.74 15.96
CA LEU A 584 -11.46 14.12 15.55
C LEU A 584 -11.45 14.18 14.02
N TRP A 585 -12.48 14.77 13.44
CA TRP A 585 -12.65 14.91 11.99
C TRP A 585 -12.92 16.39 11.65
N ILE A 586 -12.17 16.92 10.70
CA ILE A 586 -12.27 18.28 10.19
C ILE A 586 -12.55 18.19 8.68
N ASN A 587 -13.56 18.92 8.20
CA ASN A 587 -13.81 19.06 6.76
C ASN A 587 -13.88 20.55 6.41
N ILE A 588 -13.23 20.96 5.32
CA ILE A 588 -13.27 22.33 4.81
C ILE A 588 -13.44 22.27 3.29
N LEU A 589 -14.65 22.58 2.82
CA LEU A 589 -14.97 22.70 1.41
C LEU A 589 -15.05 24.18 1.04
N SER A 590 -14.09 24.67 0.26
CA SER A 590 -14.12 25.98 -0.37
C SER A 590 -14.43 25.86 -1.85
N LYS A 591 -15.42 26.63 -2.30
CA LYS A 591 -15.86 26.78 -3.69
C LYS A 591 -15.68 28.26 -4.04
N GLY A 592 -14.67 28.60 -4.82
CA GLY A 592 -14.36 30.00 -5.14
C GLY A 592 -12.88 30.24 -5.44
N PRO A 593 -12.53 31.20 -6.32
CA PRO A 593 -13.44 32.07 -7.08
C PRO A 593 -14.26 31.31 -8.13
N ASN A 594 -15.27 31.98 -8.70
CA ASN A 594 -15.98 31.59 -9.92
C ASN A 594 -16.65 30.19 -9.91
N TYR A 595 -17.06 29.67 -8.74
CA TYR A 595 -17.80 28.41 -8.71
C TYR A 595 -19.21 28.60 -9.30
N GLN A 596 -19.61 27.66 -10.16
CA GLN A 596 -20.88 27.70 -10.88
C GLN A 596 -21.80 26.56 -10.44
N SER A 597 -23.03 26.89 -10.05
CA SER A 597 -24.10 25.91 -9.79
C SER A 597 -25.39 26.34 -10.46
N TYR A 598 -26.21 25.36 -10.83
CA TYR A 598 -27.54 25.62 -11.37
C TYR A 598 -28.52 26.06 -10.27
N PHE A 599 -29.46 26.94 -10.62
CA PHE A 599 -30.60 27.35 -9.80
C PHE A 599 -31.74 27.81 -10.71
N PHE A 600 -32.96 27.33 -10.47
CA PHE A 600 -34.15 27.59 -11.30
C PHE A 600 -35.29 28.26 -10.52
N GLY A 601 -34.97 28.78 -9.33
CA GLY A 601 -35.95 29.31 -8.37
C GLY A 601 -36.25 28.36 -7.22
N LEU A 602 -37.09 28.84 -6.31
CA LEU A 602 -37.68 28.02 -5.25
C LEU A 602 -39.04 27.49 -5.71
N GLY A 603 -39.37 26.26 -5.31
CA GLY A 603 -40.60 25.58 -5.65
C GLY A 603 -40.42 24.38 -6.59
N ASN A 604 -41.44 23.52 -6.54
CA ASN A 604 -41.60 22.29 -7.31
C ASN A 604 -42.10 22.58 -8.73
N GLU A 605 -42.94 23.62 -8.92
CA GLU A 605 -43.49 24.03 -10.22
C GLU A 605 -42.57 25.01 -10.99
N THR A 606 -41.31 25.14 -10.59
CA THR A 606 -40.31 26.01 -11.24
C THR A 606 -40.09 25.67 -12.71
N GLN A 607 -40.10 26.70 -13.57
CA GLN A 607 -40.07 26.54 -15.02
C GLN A 607 -38.66 26.64 -15.60
N TYR A 608 -38.28 25.65 -16.42
CA TYR A 608 -37.06 25.70 -17.24
C TYR A 608 -37.41 26.09 -18.67
N VAL A 609 -37.06 27.32 -19.04
CA VAL A 609 -37.07 27.80 -20.42
C VAL A 609 -35.70 27.48 -21.04
N ASN A 610 -35.67 27.07 -22.30
CA ASN A 610 -34.43 26.87 -23.04
C ASN A 610 -34.55 27.43 -24.47
N LYS A 611 -34.84 28.73 -24.55
CA LYS A 611 -35.11 29.47 -25.80
C LYS A 611 -34.77 30.95 -25.62
N GLY A 612 -34.30 31.59 -26.69
CA GLY A 612 -33.95 33.02 -26.68
C GLY A 612 -32.78 33.27 -25.74
N GLU A 613 -32.89 34.28 -24.88
CA GLU A 613 -31.84 34.63 -23.90
C GLU A 613 -31.86 33.71 -22.67
N LYS A 614 -32.99 33.07 -22.37
CA LYS A 614 -33.14 32.13 -21.26
C LYS A 614 -32.80 30.71 -21.73
N GLU A 615 -31.50 30.48 -21.89
CA GLU A 615 -30.87 29.18 -22.16
C GLU A 615 -30.18 28.59 -20.92
N ARG A 616 -29.60 27.39 -21.05
CA ARG A 616 -28.75 26.73 -20.04
C ARG A 616 -27.74 27.65 -19.31
N LYS A 617 -27.15 28.67 -19.94
CA LYS A 617 -26.21 29.60 -19.25
C LYS A 617 -26.90 30.49 -18.21
N TYR A 618 -28.10 30.96 -18.53
CA TYR A 618 -28.88 31.87 -17.68
C TYR A 618 -29.18 31.26 -16.31
N TYR A 619 -29.34 29.94 -16.20
CA TYR A 619 -29.62 29.27 -14.93
C TYR A 619 -28.38 28.81 -14.13
N ARG A 620 -27.13 29.10 -14.54
CA ARG A 620 -25.92 28.80 -13.73
C ARG A 620 -25.43 30.03 -12.98
N ASN A 621 -25.74 30.10 -11.70
CA ASN A 621 -25.30 31.18 -10.81
C ASN A 621 -23.80 31.07 -10.50
N VAL A 622 -23.12 32.21 -10.38
CA VAL A 622 -21.75 32.29 -9.84
C VAL A 622 -21.78 32.73 -8.38
N TYR A 623 -21.04 32.04 -7.51
CA TYR A 623 -20.91 32.45 -6.12
C TYR A 623 -19.66 31.83 -5.50
N ASN A 624 -19.23 32.41 -4.38
CA ASN A 624 -18.20 31.85 -3.52
C ASN A 624 -18.86 31.26 -2.26
N PHE A 625 -18.40 30.09 -1.81
CA PHE A 625 -18.96 29.39 -0.66
C PHE A 625 -17.89 28.58 0.07
N LEU A 626 -17.78 28.79 1.38
CA LEU A 626 -16.94 28.02 2.29
C LEU A 626 -17.85 27.31 3.30
N ASN A 627 -17.66 26.01 3.48
CA ASN A 627 -18.28 25.22 4.55
C ASN A 627 -17.18 24.50 5.33
N ALA A 628 -17.00 24.87 6.59
CA ALA A 628 -16.02 24.26 7.49
C ALA A 628 -16.73 23.60 8.68
N ASP A 629 -16.40 22.35 8.99
CA ASP A 629 -16.87 21.69 10.22
C ASP A 629 -15.74 20.97 10.98
N VAL A 630 -15.96 20.82 12.29
CA VAL A 630 -15.05 20.17 13.24
C VAL A 630 -15.88 19.29 14.16
N ARG A 631 -15.81 17.97 13.97
CA ARG A 631 -16.62 16.97 14.68
C ARG A 631 -15.76 15.99 15.48
N ILE A 632 -16.23 15.62 16.66
CA ILE A 632 -15.82 14.39 17.33
C ILE A 632 -16.66 13.24 16.74
N LYS A 633 -16.01 12.10 16.46
CA LYS A 633 -16.58 10.91 15.81
C LYS A 633 -16.31 9.66 16.67
N HIS A 634 -17.31 8.82 16.88
CA HIS A 634 -17.18 7.56 17.62
C HIS A 634 -17.86 6.41 16.88
N THR A 635 -17.30 5.21 16.99
CA THR A 635 -17.78 4.03 16.26
C THR A 635 -18.31 2.98 17.23
N TYR A 636 -19.56 2.55 17.05
CA TYR A 636 -20.31 1.60 17.86
C TYR A 636 -20.72 0.40 16.99
N GLY A 637 -19.80 -0.53 16.75
CA GLY A 637 -19.98 -1.59 15.76
C GLY A 637 -20.04 -1.02 14.34
N SER A 638 -21.12 -1.30 13.60
CA SER A 638 -21.37 -0.72 12.27
C SER A 638 -21.93 0.71 12.31
N TRP A 639 -22.31 1.23 13.49
CA TRP A 639 -22.76 2.62 13.64
C TRP A 639 -21.59 3.57 13.87
N ILE A 640 -21.67 4.77 13.29
CA ILE A 640 -20.74 5.88 13.47
C ILE A 640 -21.57 7.10 13.89
N ALA A 641 -21.37 7.57 15.12
CA ALA A 641 -21.97 8.80 15.61
C ALA A 641 -20.94 9.94 15.57
N SER A 642 -21.40 11.16 15.26
CA SER A 642 -20.56 12.36 15.22
C SER A 642 -21.32 13.61 15.68
N ALA A 643 -20.63 14.53 16.35
CA ALA A 643 -21.16 15.82 16.77
C ALA A 643 -20.05 16.87 16.80
N GLY A 644 -20.38 18.13 16.52
CA GLY A 644 -19.38 19.19 16.38
C GLY A 644 -19.95 20.57 16.06
N VAL A 645 -19.05 21.47 15.69
CA VAL A 645 -19.35 22.82 15.24
C VAL A 645 -19.23 22.92 13.72
N ILE A 646 -19.99 23.84 13.13
CA ILE A 646 -19.99 24.15 11.70
C ILE A 646 -20.03 25.67 11.49
N ALA A 647 -19.33 26.14 10.46
CA ALA A 647 -19.38 27.50 9.97
C ALA A 647 -19.56 27.51 8.44
N GLN A 648 -20.33 28.47 7.95
CA GLN A 648 -20.53 28.74 6.53
C GLN A 648 -20.24 30.21 6.23
N TYR A 649 -19.67 30.46 5.06
CA TYR A 649 -19.54 31.78 4.47
C TYR A 649 -19.95 31.70 3.01
N TYR A 650 -20.77 32.63 2.55
CA TYR A 650 -21.27 32.74 1.19
C TYR A 650 -21.09 34.16 0.68
N ASN A 651 -20.80 34.31 -0.60
CA ASN A 651 -20.81 35.59 -1.29
C ASN A 651 -21.32 35.41 -2.74
N GLY A 652 -22.47 36.01 -3.05
CA GLY A 652 -22.94 36.13 -4.43
C GLY A 652 -22.09 37.15 -5.21
N ASP A 653 -22.02 37.00 -6.52
CA ASP A 653 -21.20 37.85 -7.39
C ASP A 653 -22.12 38.58 -8.38
N GLU A 654 -22.51 39.82 -8.07
CA GLU A 654 -23.52 40.56 -8.82
C GLU A 654 -23.11 40.76 -10.29
N ASP A 655 -21.89 41.26 -10.52
CA ASP A 655 -21.29 41.46 -11.84
C ASP A 655 -21.33 40.18 -12.69
N ASN A 656 -20.91 39.03 -12.13
CA ASN A 656 -20.94 37.77 -12.87
C ASN A 656 -22.35 37.20 -13.08
N ASN A 657 -23.37 37.66 -12.35
CA ASN A 657 -24.74 37.17 -12.42
C ASN A 657 -25.75 38.11 -13.11
N HIS A 658 -25.39 39.34 -13.46
CA HIS A 658 -26.29 40.33 -14.10
C HIS A 658 -27.20 39.74 -15.20
N ASN A 659 -26.64 38.90 -16.09
CA ASN A 659 -27.39 38.23 -17.17
C ASN A 659 -27.82 36.79 -16.82
N ARG A 660 -28.20 36.52 -15.57
CA ARG A 660 -28.53 35.18 -15.03
C ARG A 660 -29.74 35.22 -14.09
N PHE A 661 -30.35 34.05 -13.87
CA PHE A 661 -31.57 33.90 -13.08
C PHE A 661 -31.44 34.39 -11.62
N LEU A 662 -30.23 34.40 -11.04
CA LEU A 662 -30.04 34.97 -9.70
C LEU A 662 -30.38 36.48 -9.63
N ASN A 663 -30.19 37.22 -10.72
CA ASN A 663 -30.52 38.64 -10.82
C ASN A 663 -32.04 38.87 -10.88
N ASP A 664 -32.75 38.13 -11.75
CA ASP A 664 -34.22 38.08 -11.74
C ASP A 664 -34.77 37.67 -10.36
N TYR A 665 -34.10 36.75 -9.66
CA TYR A 665 -34.51 36.27 -8.34
C TYR A 665 -34.29 37.31 -7.23
N ASP A 666 -33.16 38.03 -7.17
CA ASP A 666 -32.95 39.10 -6.18
C ASP A 666 -33.93 40.25 -6.38
N ALA A 667 -34.19 40.63 -7.64
CA ALA A 667 -35.17 41.68 -7.98
C ALA A 667 -36.61 41.33 -7.56
N LEU A 668 -36.98 40.04 -7.55
CA LEU A 668 -38.27 39.55 -7.07
C LEU A 668 -38.31 39.28 -5.55
N HIS A 669 -37.15 39.08 -4.92
CA HIS A 669 -37.01 38.73 -3.50
C HIS A 669 -35.89 39.52 -2.79
N PRO A 670 -35.96 40.88 -2.76
CA PRO A 670 -34.89 41.74 -2.23
C PRO A 670 -34.70 41.61 -0.71
N ASP A 671 -35.61 40.92 -0.01
CA ASP A 671 -35.45 40.51 1.39
C ASP A 671 -34.38 39.42 1.57
N GLN A 672 -34.14 38.60 0.54
CA GLN A 672 -33.17 37.49 0.54
C GLN A 672 -31.71 37.96 0.34
N LYS A 673 -31.52 39.14 -0.26
CA LYS A 673 -30.23 39.84 -0.43
C LYS A 673 -29.13 38.92 -0.98
N VAL A 674 -29.38 38.24 -2.09
CA VAL A 674 -28.56 37.09 -2.52
C VAL A 674 -27.17 37.46 -3.05
N PHE A 675 -26.90 38.74 -3.31
CA PHE A 675 -25.56 39.25 -3.61
C PHE A 675 -24.78 39.73 -2.38
N THR A 676 -25.42 39.86 -1.22
CA THR A 676 -24.69 40.22 0.01
C THR A 676 -23.86 39.05 0.54
N THR A 677 -22.73 39.35 1.16
CA THR A 677 -21.97 38.39 1.97
C THR A 677 -22.85 37.84 3.09
N GLN A 678 -22.91 36.52 3.27
CA GLN A 678 -23.64 35.87 4.36
C GLN A 678 -22.68 34.98 5.16
N ALA A 679 -22.69 35.11 6.49
CA ALA A 679 -21.87 34.28 7.38
C ALA A 679 -22.76 33.62 8.43
N ASN A 680 -22.60 32.31 8.63
CA ASN A 680 -23.37 31.52 9.58
C ASN A 680 -22.44 30.64 10.44
N ALA A 681 -22.82 30.37 11.69
CA ALA A 681 -22.16 29.35 12.51
C ALA A 681 -23.14 28.66 13.46
N GLY A 682 -22.77 27.48 13.94
CA GLY A 682 -23.61 26.69 14.83
C GLY A 682 -23.12 25.26 14.99
N LEU A 683 -24.07 24.33 15.10
CA LEU A 683 -23.84 22.94 15.48
C LEU A 683 -24.21 21.97 14.37
N ILE A 684 -23.47 20.86 14.29
CA ILE A 684 -23.74 19.75 13.37
C ILE A 684 -23.58 18.41 14.08
N ALA A 685 -24.48 17.48 13.82
CA ALA A 685 -24.40 16.10 14.23
C ALA A 685 -24.69 15.17 13.05
N GLY A 686 -24.14 13.96 13.07
CA GLY A 686 -24.37 12.96 12.03
C GLY A 686 -24.29 11.55 12.56
N LEU A 687 -25.20 10.70 12.11
CA LEU A 687 -25.27 9.28 12.42
C LEU A 687 -25.20 8.49 11.11
N VAL A 688 -24.30 7.51 11.04
CA VAL A 688 -24.14 6.63 9.87
C VAL A 688 -24.19 5.17 10.31
N LEU A 689 -24.85 4.32 9.53
CA LEU A 689 -24.74 2.85 9.58
C LEU A 689 -24.18 2.38 8.24
N ASP A 690 -23.08 1.66 8.22
CA ASP A 690 -22.59 1.00 7.00
C ASP A 690 -22.37 -0.50 7.25
N THR A 691 -23.05 -1.33 6.45
CA THR A 691 -23.00 -2.79 6.48
C THR A 691 -22.74 -3.41 5.10
N ARG A 692 -22.29 -2.60 4.13
CA ARG A 692 -22.06 -3.03 2.74
C ARG A 692 -20.88 -4.01 2.62
N ASP A 693 -20.99 -4.95 1.69
CA ASP A 693 -19.90 -5.90 1.38
C ASP A 693 -18.65 -5.21 0.80
N LYS A 694 -18.86 -4.15 0.02
CA LYS A 694 -17.81 -3.32 -0.61
C LYS A 694 -18.31 -1.88 -0.73
N GLY A 695 -17.47 -0.90 -0.41
CA GLY A 695 -17.88 0.52 -0.44
C GLY A 695 -18.08 1.10 -1.85
N ILE A 696 -17.17 0.82 -2.81
CA ILE A 696 -17.23 1.40 -4.17
C ILE A 696 -18.20 0.64 -5.08
N ILE A 697 -18.37 -0.67 -4.82
CA ILE A 697 -19.15 -1.59 -5.64
C ILE A 697 -19.94 -2.55 -4.74
N PRO A 698 -20.94 -2.07 -3.97
CA PRO A 698 -21.81 -2.95 -3.20
C PRO A 698 -22.61 -3.93 -4.07
N HIS A 699 -22.87 -5.08 -3.49
CA HIS A 699 -23.77 -6.15 -3.96
C HIS A 699 -24.80 -6.49 -2.86
N ASN A 700 -24.42 -6.36 -1.60
CA ASN A 700 -25.27 -6.64 -0.44
C ASN A 700 -25.02 -5.63 0.70
N GLY A 701 -26.01 -5.47 1.59
CA GLY A 701 -25.92 -4.65 2.80
C GLY A 701 -26.56 -3.28 2.65
N MET A 702 -26.34 -2.40 3.63
CA MET A 702 -27.05 -1.13 3.76
C MET A 702 -26.08 0.01 4.11
N LEU A 703 -26.40 1.22 3.63
CA LEU A 703 -25.84 2.49 4.11
C LEU A 703 -26.99 3.39 4.54
N TRP A 704 -27.02 3.81 5.80
CA TRP A 704 -27.94 4.86 6.27
C TRP A 704 -27.11 6.05 6.74
N ASN A 705 -27.33 7.24 6.16
CA ASN A 705 -26.79 8.49 6.66
C ASN A 705 -27.94 9.36 7.20
N THR A 706 -27.73 10.00 8.35
CA THR A 706 -28.58 11.08 8.87
C THR A 706 -27.68 12.23 9.33
N THR A 707 -27.97 13.47 8.92
CA THR A 707 -27.29 14.68 9.39
C THR A 707 -28.29 15.67 9.97
N LEU A 708 -27.93 16.28 11.09
CA LEU A 708 -28.66 17.35 11.77
C LEU A 708 -27.77 18.58 11.82
N THR A 709 -28.25 19.71 11.30
CA THR A 709 -27.53 20.99 11.27
C THR A 709 -28.39 22.08 11.89
N GLY A 710 -27.81 22.92 12.75
CA GLY A 710 -28.44 24.14 13.25
C GLY A 710 -27.48 25.30 13.13
N LEU A 711 -27.82 26.31 12.32
CA LEU A 711 -26.98 27.45 11.97
C LEU A 711 -27.69 28.76 12.32
N LYS A 712 -26.98 29.67 13.00
CA LYS A 712 -27.40 31.07 13.16
C LYS A 712 -26.61 31.95 12.19
N GLY A 713 -27.26 32.93 11.58
CA GLY A 713 -26.57 34.02 10.90
C GLY A 713 -25.76 34.88 11.90
N LEU A 714 -24.56 35.29 11.50
CA LEU A 714 -23.61 36.08 12.29
C LEU A 714 -23.63 37.57 11.91
N ASN A 715 -23.87 37.87 10.63
CA ASN A 715 -23.99 39.23 10.10
C ASN A 715 -25.43 39.63 9.77
N SER A 716 -26.40 38.74 9.99
CA SER A 716 -27.83 39.07 10.07
C SER A 716 -28.58 37.97 10.82
N ASP A 717 -29.54 38.35 11.67
CA ASP A 717 -30.43 37.39 12.32
C ASP A 717 -31.39 36.70 11.33
N SER A 718 -31.62 37.28 10.14
CA SER A 718 -32.60 36.80 9.16
C SER A 718 -32.28 35.44 8.53
N HIS A 719 -31.03 34.95 8.62
CA HIS A 719 -30.55 33.73 7.98
C HIS A 719 -30.22 32.63 9.00
N SER A 720 -31.18 32.34 9.88
CA SER A 720 -31.04 31.33 10.94
C SER A 720 -31.98 30.15 10.68
N TYR A 721 -31.44 28.93 10.67
CA TYR A 721 -32.20 27.72 10.29
C TYR A 721 -31.70 26.44 10.97
N GLY A 722 -32.61 25.47 11.09
CA GLY A 722 -32.31 24.07 11.38
C GLY A 722 -32.63 23.20 10.17
N GLN A 723 -31.86 22.14 9.93
CA GLN A 723 -32.07 21.21 8.83
C GLN A 723 -31.76 19.78 9.26
N ILE A 724 -32.64 18.86 8.89
CA ILE A 724 -32.40 17.42 8.93
C ILE A 724 -32.33 16.90 7.50
N THR A 725 -31.33 16.08 7.21
CA THR A 725 -31.26 15.25 6.00
C THR A 725 -31.04 13.80 6.39
N THR A 726 -31.65 12.88 5.65
CA THR A 726 -31.48 11.44 5.82
C THR A 726 -31.54 10.74 4.48
N ASP A 727 -30.72 9.71 4.28
CA ASP A 727 -30.82 8.79 3.16
C ASP A 727 -30.47 7.37 3.57
N PHE A 728 -31.33 6.43 3.19
CA PHE A 728 -31.20 5.00 3.43
C PHE A 728 -31.05 4.29 2.09
N SER A 729 -29.89 3.66 1.91
CA SER A 729 -29.54 2.86 0.73
C SER A 729 -29.44 1.40 1.10
N PHE A 730 -29.98 0.50 0.28
CA PHE A 730 -29.81 -0.93 0.45
C PHE A 730 -29.51 -1.62 -0.87
N PHE A 731 -28.77 -2.73 -0.78
CA PHE A 731 -28.31 -3.52 -1.90
C PHE A 731 -28.68 -4.98 -1.70
N ILE A 732 -29.23 -5.59 -2.74
CA ILE A 732 -29.61 -7.01 -2.77
C ILE A 732 -29.06 -7.63 -4.04
N ASN A 733 -28.43 -8.80 -3.87
CA ASN A 733 -27.93 -9.68 -4.92
C ASN A 733 -28.72 -11.01 -4.83
N PRO A 734 -29.91 -11.12 -5.46
CA PRO A 734 -30.82 -12.25 -5.26
C PRO A 734 -30.29 -13.58 -5.82
N ASP A 735 -29.49 -13.53 -6.88
CA ASP A 735 -28.81 -14.67 -7.48
C ASP A 735 -27.59 -15.15 -6.68
N LYS A 736 -27.09 -14.33 -5.75
CA LYS A 736 -25.86 -14.49 -4.93
C LYS A 736 -24.56 -14.41 -5.72
N ASP A 737 -24.55 -14.78 -7.00
CA ASP A 737 -23.39 -14.72 -7.90
C ASP A 737 -23.04 -13.29 -8.39
N SER A 738 -23.75 -12.26 -7.91
CA SER A 738 -23.55 -10.84 -8.26
C SER A 738 -23.82 -10.54 -9.74
N ILE A 739 -24.65 -11.36 -10.38
CA ILE A 739 -25.11 -11.17 -11.76
C ILE A 739 -26.23 -10.13 -11.78
N PHE A 740 -27.16 -10.17 -10.82
CA PHE A 740 -28.30 -9.26 -10.73
C PHE A 740 -28.26 -8.50 -9.40
N VAL A 741 -28.00 -7.19 -9.46
CA VAL A 741 -27.95 -6.35 -8.26
C VAL A 741 -29.01 -5.26 -8.32
N ILE A 742 -29.92 -5.30 -7.36
CA ILE A 742 -30.85 -4.22 -7.07
C ILE A 742 -30.20 -3.34 -6.01
N GLY A 743 -30.02 -2.05 -6.32
CA GLY A 743 -29.70 -1.01 -5.34
C GLY A 743 -30.82 0.02 -5.33
N ASN A 744 -31.31 0.37 -4.15
CA ASN A 744 -32.31 1.42 -3.98
C ASN A 744 -31.88 2.37 -2.87
N ARG A 745 -32.16 3.67 -3.04
CA ARG A 745 -31.93 4.72 -2.06
C ARG A 745 -33.19 5.56 -1.89
N ILE A 746 -33.73 5.56 -0.69
CA ILE A 746 -34.79 6.48 -0.26
C ILE A 746 -34.14 7.58 0.55
N GLY A 747 -34.40 8.85 0.22
CA GLY A 747 -33.81 9.97 0.96
C GLY A 747 -34.68 11.22 0.98
N GLY A 748 -34.30 12.17 1.82
CA GLY A 748 -35.05 13.40 1.99
C GLY A 748 -34.53 14.28 3.13
N GLY A 749 -35.32 15.28 3.47
CA GLY A 749 -35.01 16.20 4.56
C GLY A 749 -36.04 17.31 4.70
N THR A 750 -35.91 18.10 5.77
CA THR A 750 -36.67 19.34 5.96
C THR A 750 -35.85 20.43 6.62
N THR A 751 -36.19 21.67 6.31
CA THR A 751 -35.48 22.90 6.68
C THR A 751 -36.45 23.85 7.38
N ILE A 752 -36.19 24.11 8.65
CA ILE A 752 -37.03 24.89 9.56
C ILE A 752 -36.36 26.24 9.81
N GLY A 753 -37.13 27.33 9.84
CA GLY A 753 -36.60 28.70 9.89
C GLY A 753 -36.25 29.24 8.51
N ASN A 754 -35.24 30.11 8.45
CA ASN A 754 -34.94 30.94 7.30
C ASN A 754 -33.57 30.57 6.72
N ALA A 755 -33.58 29.59 5.82
CA ALA A 755 -32.42 29.18 5.04
C ALA A 755 -32.41 29.88 3.68
N SER A 756 -31.26 30.45 3.32
CA SER A 756 -31.03 31.10 2.01
C SER A 756 -31.12 30.09 0.87
N TYR A 757 -31.29 30.55 -0.38
CA TYR A 757 -31.55 29.67 -1.53
C TYR A 757 -30.50 28.56 -1.74
N TYR A 758 -29.22 28.81 -1.40
CA TYR A 758 -28.11 27.86 -1.50
C TYR A 758 -28.02 26.87 -0.31
N GLN A 759 -28.81 27.09 0.76
CA GLN A 759 -28.92 26.23 1.95
C GLN A 759 -30.17 25.33 1.92
N GLN A 760 -31.14 25.63 1.05
CA GLN A 760 -32.35 24.83 0.85
C GLN A 760 -32.05 23.52 0.11
N LEU A 761 -32.97 22.56 0.20
CA LEU A 761 -32.79 21.20 -0.31
C LEU A 761 -33.03 21.16 -1.82
N GLN A 762 -32.19 20.41 -2.54
CA GLN A 762 -32.08 20.48 -4.01
C GLN A 762 -32.20 19.09 -4.66
N LEU A 763 -33.12 18.95 -5.61
CA LEU A 763 -33.25 17.78 -6.48
C LEU A 763 -32.70 18.06 -7.87
N GLY A 764 -31.96 17.11 -8.44
CA GLY A 764 -31.57 17.14 -9.84
C GLY A 764 -30.24 16.48 -10.16
N GLY A 765 -30.13 15.94 -11.37
CA GLY A 765 -28.89 15.45 -11.96
C GLY A 765 -28.35 14.18 -11.31
N ILE A 766 -27.02 14.09 -11.23
CA ILE A 766 -26.32 12.84 -10.86
C ILE A 766 -26.65 12.35 -9.44
N GLN A 767 -26.99 13.26 -8.51
CA GLN A 767 -27.01 12.98 -7.07
C GLN A 767 -28.28 12.28 -6.57
N ASN A 768 -29.44 12.65 -7.11
CA ASN A 768 -30.75 12.21 -6.59
C ASN A 768 -31.92 12.27 -7.59
N LEU A 769 -31.75 12.76 -8.83
CA LEU A 769 -32.84 12.82 -9.82
C LEU A 769 -32.30 12.95 -11.27
N ARG A 770 -31.96 11.81 -11.89
CA ARG A 770 -31.50 11.70 -13.29
C ARG A 770 -32.55 12.22 -14.28
N GLY A 771 -32.12 12.55 -15.50
CA GLY A 771 -33.00 13.12 -16.53
C GLY A 771 -33.31 14.60 -16.35
N PHE A 772 -32.77 15.24 -15.31
CA PHE A 772 -32.83 16.69 -15.09
C PHE A 772 -31.41 17.25 -14.90
N TYR A 773 -31.27 18.58 -14.98
CA TYR A 773 -30.08 19.29 -14.52
C TYR A 773 -29.86 19.08 -13.02
N SER A 774 -28.62 19.26 -12.55
CA SER A 774 -28.33 19.41 -11.11
C SER A 774 -29.14 20.54 -10.50
N SER A 775 -29.62 20.38 -9.26
CA SER A 775 -30.31 21.45 -8.51
C SER A 775 -31.49 22.09 -9.25
N ARG A 776 -32.22 21.27 -10.02
CA ARG A 776 -33.34 21.67 -10.87
C ARG A 776 -34.56 22.16 -10.08
N PHE A 777 -34.82 21.57 -8.92
CA PHE A 777 -35.90 21.96 -8.02
C PHE A 777 -35.33 22.24 -6.62
N THR A 778 -35.72 23.34 -5.98
CA THR A 778 -35.20 23.77 -4.68
C THR A 778 -36.33 24.07 -3.71
N GLY A 779 -36.26 23.61 -2.47
CA GLY A 779 -37.30 23.89 -1.46
C GLY A 779 -36.90 23.59 -0.02
N LYS A 780 -37.80 23.91 0.93
CA LYS A 780 -37.56 23.69 2.37
C LYS A 780 -37.62 22.21 2.76
N THR A 781 -38.53 21.44 2.16
CA THR A 781 -38.65 19.98 2.35
C THR A 781 -38.41 19.26 1.03
N MET A 782 -37.84 18.06 1.10
CA MET A 782 -37.49 17.24 -0.06
C MET A 782 -37.64 15.75 0.26
N ALA A 783 -38.07 14.96 -0.73
CA ALA A 783 -38.08 13.50 -0.69
C ALA A 783 -37.77 12.94 -2.08
N TYR A 784 -37.06 11.81 -2.13
CA TYR A 784 -36.73 11.11 -3.36
C TYR A 784 -36.54 9.60 -3.15
N ASP A 785 -36.77 8.84 -4.21
CA ASP A 785 -36.41 7.43 -4.37
C ASP A 785 -35.51 7.27 -5.60
N ASN A 786 -34.46 6.45 -5.50
CA ASN A 786 -33.54 6.15 -6.61
C ASN A 786 -33.38 4.64 -6.76
N LEU A 787 -34.30 3.99 -7.48
CA LEU A 787 -34.18 2.59 -7.86
C LEU A 787 -33.15 2.42 -8.98
N THR A 788 -32.17 1.53 -8.80
CA THR A 788 -31.16 1.19 -9.80
C THR A 788 -30.98 -0.32 -9.87
N VAL A 789 -31.20 -0.89 -11.06
CA VAL A 789 -31.10 -2.33 -11.32
C VAL A 789 -29.94 -2.58 -12.27
N ARG A 790 -29.02 -3.47 -11.90
CA ARG A 790 -27.87 -3.87 -12.72
C ARG A 790 -27.97 -5.35 -13.09
N LEU A 791 -27.76 -5.66 -14.37
CA LEU A 791 -27.58 -7.02 -14.85
C LEU A 791 -26.22 -7.15 -15.54
N LYS A 792 -25.34 -7.98 -14.96
CA LYS A 792 -24.10 -8.40 -15.59
C LYS A 792 -24.42 -9.29 -16.78
N LEU A 793 -24.03 -8.86 -17.97
CA LEU A 793 -24.28 -9.63 -19.19
C LEU A 793 -23.18 -10.67 -19.43
N PHE A 794 -21.93 -10.31 -19.16
CA PHE A 794 -20.78 -11.21 -19.25
C PHE A 794 -19.59 -10.66 -18.47
N ASP A 795 -18.76 -11.58 -17.95
CA ASP A 795 -17.38 -11.27 -17.60
C ASP A 795 -16.53 -11.32 -18.89
N TYR A 796 -15.67 -10.34 -19.11
CA TYR A 796 -14.81 -10.25 -20.29
C TYR A 796 -13.34 -10.41 -19.91
N ALA A 797 -12.72 -11.47 -20.44
CA ALA A 797 -11.29 -11.70 -20.34
C ALA A 797 -10.54 -10.93 -21.45
N SER A 798 -10.56 -9.59 -21.38
CA SER A 798 -9.70 -8.77 -22.24
C SER A 798 -8.25 -8.86 -21.77
N TYR A 799 -7.34 -8.99 -22.74
CA TYR A 799 -5.91 -8.92 -22.48
C TYR A 799 -5.53 -7.62 -21.75
N ILE A 800 -6.07 -6.45 -22.11
CA ILE A 800 -5.62 -5.19 -21.49
C ILE A 800 -6.10 -5.05 -20.04
N LEU A 801 -7.39 -5.18 -19.80
CA LEU A 801 -8.01 -5.07 -18.48
C LEU A 801 -9.25 -5.97 -18.46
N PRO A 802 -9.31 -7.01 -17.63
CA PRO A 802 -10.46 -7.90 -17.52
C PRO A 802 -11.55 -7.20 -16.71
N GLY A 803 -12.77 -7.72 -16.72
CA GLY A 803 -13.82 -7.18 -15.85
C GLY A 803 -15.19 -7.77 -16.10
N ALA A 804 -16.20 -7.10 -15.54
CA ALA A 804 -17.61 -7.33 -15.86
C ALA A 804 -18.13 -6.25 -16.81
N PHE A 805 -18.93 -6.63 -17.80
CA PHE A 805 -19.78 -5.72 -18.57
C PHE A 805 -21.25 -6.02 -18.28
N GLY A 806 -22.07 -4.99 -18.19
CA GLY A 806 -23.49 -5.16 -17.92
C GLY A 806 -24.32 -3.95 -18.33
N ILE A 807 -25.64 -4.13 -18.24
CA ILE A 807 -26.63 -3.07 -18.40
C ILE A 807 -27.09 -2.58 -17.04
N VAL A 808 -27.40 -1.30 -16.97
CA VAL A 808 -28.01 -0.65 -15.80
C VAL A 808 -29.28 0.07 -16.24
N GLY A 809 -30.39 -0.24 -15.59
CA GLY A 809 -31.63 0.52 -15.66
C GLY A 809 -31.85 1.28 -14.35
N PHE A 810 -32.59 2.39 -14.40
CA PHE A 810 -32.96 3.14 -13.21
C PHE A 810 -34.29 3.87 -13.36
N ASN A 811 -34.87 4.19 -12.20
CA ASN A 811 -35.98 5.11 -12.05
C ASN A 811 -35.69 5.96 -10.81
N ASP A 812 -35.57 7.28 -11.01
CA ASP A 812 -35.45 8.25 -9.92
C ASP A 812 -36.75 9.05 -9.86
N ILE A 813 -37.41 9.07 -8.69
CA ILE A 813 -38.62 9.86 -8.44
C ILE A 813 -38.30 10.85 -7.32
N GLY A 814 -38.69 12.11 -7.46
CA GLY A 814 -38.43 13.12 -6.43
C GLY A 814 -39.40 14.29 -6.44
N ARG A 815 -39.52 14.92 -5.27
CA ARG A 815 -40.33 16.12 -5.05
C ARG A 815 -39.71 17.07 -4.01
N VAL A 816 -39.88 18.37 -4.20
CA VAL A 816 -39.66 19.40 -3.18
C VAL A 816 -40.99 20.04 -2.72
N TRP A 817 -40.93 20.76 -1.61
CA TRP A 817 -42.04 21.59 -1.10
C TRP A 817 -41.51 22.90 -0.54
N ILE A 818 -42.27 23.97 -0.73
CA ILE A 818 -42.10 25.28 -0.06
C ILE A 818 -43.45 25.77 0.46
N PRO A 819 -43.52 26.45 1.64
CA PRO A 819 -44.79 26.99 2.14
C PRO A 819 -45.45 27.95 1.15
N GLY A 820 -46.77 27.82 0.97
CA GLY A 820 -47.55 28.61 0.02
C GLY A 820 -47.67 28.00 -1.38
N GLU A 821 -46.82 27.06 -1.78
CA GLU A 821 -46.93 26.36 -3.06
C GLU A 821 -47.97 25.21 -2.98
N SER A 822 -48.95 25.25 -3.89
CA SER A 822 -49.85 24.11 -4.14
C SER A 822 -49.37 23.35 -5.37
N SER A 823 -48.92 22.11 -5.17
CA SER A 823 -48.43 21.22 -6.21
C SER A 823 -48.83 19.79 -5.88
N ASN A 824 -49.11 18.98 -6.91
CA ASN A 824 -49.24 17.52 -6.82
C ASN A 824 -48.20 16.78 -7.67
N GLN A 825 -47.28 17.50 -8.32
CA GLN A 825 -46.31 16.90 -9.22
C GLN A 825 -45.19 16.19 -8.45
N TRP A 826 -45.00 14.92 -8.76
CA TRP A 826 -43.71 14.25 -8.55
C TRP A 826 -42.93 14.32 -9.87
N HIS A 827 -41.63 14.56 -9.79
CA HIS A 827 -40.76 14.56 -10.96
C HIS A 827 -40.18 13.16 -11.12
N ASP A 828 -40.34 12.59 -12.32
CA ASP A 828 -39.86 11.26 -12.68
C ASP A 828 -38.71 11.37 -13.69
N GLY A 829 -37.67 10.59 -13.46
CA GLY A 829 -36.39 10.61 -14.14
C GLY A 829 -35.86 9.20 -14.36
N TYR A 830 -36.22 8.59 -15.48
CA TYR A 830 -35.93 7.19 -15.78
C TYR A 830 -34.89 7.03 -16.89
N GLY A 831 -34.35 5.83 -17.05
CA GLY A 831 -33.47 5.51 -18.17
C GLY A 831 -32.52 4.36 -17.88
N GLY A 832 -31.36 4.40 -18.52
CA GLY A 832 -30.36 3.35 -18.39
C GLY A 832 -29.16 3.52 -19.31
N GLY A 833 -28.41 2.43 -19.45
CA GLY A 833 -27.22 2.35 -20.28
C GLY A 833 -26.35 1.19 -19.85
N PHE A 834 -25.03 1.39 -19.91
CA PHE A 834 -24.04 0.34 -19.70
C PHE A 834 -23.13 0.63 -18.52
N TYR A 835 -22.57 -0.43 -17.94
CA TYR A 835 -21.50 -0.33 -16.96
C TYR A 835 -20.35 -1.29 -17.26
N LEU A 836 -19.16 -0.89 -16.83
CA LEU A 836 -17.92 -1.64 -16.93
C LEU A 836 -17.28 -1.71 -15.54
N ILE A 837 -16.76 -2.87 -15.16
CA ILE A 837 -16.01 -3.05 -13.91
C ILE A 837 -14.59 -3.55 -14.20
N PRO A 838 -13.68 -2.69 -14.69
CA PRO A 838 -12.29 -3.08 -14.93
C PRO A 838 -11.60 -3.53 -13.64
N ALA A 839 -10.97 -4.71 -13.70
CA ALA A 839 -10.22 -5.38 -12.64
C ALA A 839 -10.93 -5.52 -11.27
N GLN A 840 -12.27 -5.48 -11.25
CA GLN A 840 -13.09 -5.36 -10.02
C GLN A 840 -12.78 -4.13 -9.14
N LEU A 841 -12.02 -3.14 -9.63
CA LEU A 841 -11.54 -2.01 -8.83
C LEU A 841 -12.55 -0.86 -8.73
N ILE A 842 -13.25 -0.57 -9.83
CA ILE A 842 -14.11 0.61 -9.96
C ILE A 842 -15.28 0.31 -10.90
N LEU A 843 -16.48 0.80 -10.56
CA LEU A 843 -17.68 0.68 -11.38
C LEU A 843 -17.81 1.92 -12.27
N VAL A 844 -17.49 1.82 -13.56
CA VAL A 844 -17.73 2.92 -14.52
C VAL A 844 -19.12 2.75 -15.12
N GLN A 845 -19.95 3.79 -15.10
CA GLN A 845 -21.29 3.80 -15.71
C GLN A 845 -21.34 4.86 -16.81
N ALA A 846 -21.99 4.53 -17.93
CA ALA A 846 -22.37 5.47 -18.99
C ALA A 846 -23.86 5.29 -19.29
N VAL A 847 -24.67 6.27 -18.91
CA VAL A 847 -26.14 6.18 -18.90
C VAL A 847 -26.80 7.44 -19.44
N VAL A 848 -27.99 7.31 -20.01
CA VAL A 848 -28.86 8.44 -20.39
C VAL A 848 -30.10 8.42 -19.50
N GLY A 849 -30.46 9.57 -18.94
CA GLY A 849 -31.72 9.79 -18.24
C GLY A 849 -32.65 10.68 -19.04
N PHE A 850 -33.94 10.37 -18.98
CA PHE A 850 -35.03 11.03 -19.69
C PHE A 850 -36.03 11.59 -18.69
N SER A 851 -36.58 12.77 -18.98
CA SER A 851 -37.67 13.38 -18.21
C SER A 851 -38.45 14.37 -19.08
N LYS A 852 -39.43 15.08 -18.48
CA LYS A 852 -40.10 16.24 -19.09
C LYS A 852 -39.14 17.36 -19.54
N ASP A 853 -37.96 17.47 -18.92
CA ASP A 853 -36.96 18.50 -19.19
C ASP A 853 -35.93 18.07 -20.26
N GLY A 854 -36.01 16.84 -20.80
CA GLY A 854 -35.19 16.36 -21.92
C GLY A 854 -34.43 15.06 -21.64
N ALA A 855 -33.35 14.84 -22.41
CA ALA A 855 -32.49 13.66 -22.33
C ALA A 855 -31.04 14.05 -22.02
N TYR A 856 -30.46 13.47 -20.98
CA TYR A 856 -29.18 13.88 -20.40
C TYR A 856 -28.23 12.69 -20.23
N PRO A 857 -27.03 12.71 -20.86
CA PRO A 857 -26.01 11.70 -20.66
C PRO A 857 -25.21 11.95 -19.37
N TYR A 858 -24.86 10.88 -18.67
CA TYR A 858 -24.02 10.89 -17.48
C TYR A 858 -22.92 9.83 -17.60
N ILE A 859 -21.70 10.21 -17.25
CA ILE A 859 -20.58 9.27 -17.00
C ILE A 859 -20.19 9.42 -15.53
N SER A 860 -20.09 8.31 -14.81
CA SER A 860 -19.76 8.30 -13.37
C SER A 860 -18.94 7.08 -12.97
N ALA A 861 -18.21 7.19 -11.86
CA ALA A 861 -17.37 6.12 -11.32
C ALA A 861 -17.75 5.82 -9.85
N GLY A 862 -17.87 4.53 -9.52
CA GLY A 862 -18.47 4.04 -8.27
C GLY A 862 -20.00 3.87 -8.38
N PHE A 863 -20.61 3.41 -7.29
CA PHE A 863 -22.02 3.70 -7.04
C PHE A 863 -22.22 5.18 -6.68
N ARG A 864 -23.47 5.65 -6.80
CA ARG A 864 -23.85 7.04 -6.46
C ARG A 864 -24.15 7.24 -4.97
N PHE A 865 -24.21 6.14 -4.22
CA PHE A 865 -24.55 6.07 -2.80
C PHE A 865 -23.95 4.78 -2.20
#